data_AF-S4RMG2-F1
#
_entry.id   AF-S4RMG2-F1
#
_cell.length_a   1.000
_cell.length_b   1.000
_cell.length_c   1.000
_cell.angle_alpha   90.00
_cell.angle_beta   90.00
_cell.angle_gamma   90.00
#
_symmetry.space_group_name_H-M   'P 1'
#
loop_
_entity.id
_entity.type
_entity.pdbx_description
1 polymer ?
#
loop_
_entity_poly.entity_id
_entity_poly.type
_entity_poly.pdbx_seq_one_letter_code
_entity_poly.pdbx_strand_id
1 'polypeptide(L)'
;SPLTSLAPGPHLTGGATQLTTTGAKASTLTPTNGSAVDNSSVPTAASGMTTAVPSKKPGATNPTTPVVTSKVHTTRTATDNKTDAMNITTSSPRHKDSIIMAACVALACILVIGVFIIVLYMLRFRKYKHNGTNSLRLANGRGEDAEMQSMPLLARSPSTNRKYPPLAVDRLEEEFNRRSADDNKLFREEFNSLPSCPIQATCEAASKEENKEKNRYVNILPYDNFRVHLTSLEGVPDSDYINASYVNGYQEKNKFIAAQGKGPKEETLNDYWRMIWELNTATIVMVTNLKERKECKCAQYWPDQGCWTYGNLRVSVEDVTVLVDYTIRKFLIQVVGDIPNKKPPRLITQFHFTSWPDFGVPFAPIGMLKFLKKVKTCNPPYAGPIVVHCSAGVGRTGTFIVIDAMLDMIQTERKVDVFGFVTRIRAQRCQMVQTDMQYVFIYQALLEFQLYGDTELEVTSLESHLQKLYNKNTPTGCTGLEDEFKKLTTVKIQNEKMRTGNLPANMKKNRVLQIIPYDFNRVIIPMKRGEEFTDYINGSFIDGYRQKDAFLAGQGPLQQTVEDFWRMVWEWRSCSIVMLTELEERGQEKCARYWPTEGTITYGDIIIELKQENSHDSYTVRDFSVSNTRENKSRQIRQFHFHGWPEIGIPEDGKGMISLIAAVQKQQQHTGNHPITVHCSAGAGRTGTFCALCTILERVKTEGILDVFQTVKSLRTQRPHMVQTLEQYEFCYKVVQEYIEAFSDYANFK
;
A
#
# COMPACT_ATOMS: atom_id res chain seq x y z
N SER A 1 -80.41 17.13 -26.62
CA SER A 1 -80.73 15.83 -25.98
C SER A 1 -79.48 14.96 -25.93
N PRO A 2 -79.34 14.08 -24.92
CA PRO A 2 -78.06 13.75 -24.29
C PRO A 2 -77.69 12.25 -24.46
N LEU A 3 -76.61 11.68 -23.90
CA LEU A 3 -76.31 11.41 -22.47
C LEU A 3 -74.80 11.11 -22.32
N THR A 4 -73.98 11.64 -21.39
CA THR A 4 -73.97 11.55 -19.90
C THR A 4 -74.27 10.15 -19.36
N SER A 5 -73.29 9.43 -18.83
CA SER A 5 -72.90 9.44 -17.40
C SER A 5 -72.19 8.09 -17.09
N LEU A 6 -71.68 7.71 -15.90
CA LEU A 6 -71.59 8.31 -14.56
C LEU A 6 -70.38 7.65 -13.83
N ALA A 7 -69.88 8.27 -12.76
CA ALA A 7 -69.06 7.57 -11.75
C ALA A 7 -69.95 6.68 -10.83
N PRO A 8 -69.37 6.04 -9.80
CA PRO A 8 -69.59 6.66 -8.48
C PRO A 8 -68.38 6.64 -7.53
N GLY A 9 -68.36 7.60 -6.60
CA GLY A 9 -67.62 7.50 -5.32
C GLY A 9 -68.49 6.80 -4.24
N PRO A 10 -68.36 7.11 -2.94
CA PRO A 10 -68.12 8.47 -2.41
C PRO A 10 -67.08 8.59 -1.27
N HIS A 11 -66.82 9.83 -0.84
CA HIS A 11 -66.24 10.16 0.47
C HIS A 11 -67.27 10.00 1.60
N LEU A 12 -66.83 9.85 2.86
CA LEU A 12 -66.95 10.88 3.94
C LEU A 12 -66.73 10.31 5.35
N THR A 13 -66.06 11.10 6.21
CA THR A 13 -66.06 11.04 7.70
C THR A 13 -65.57 9.72 8.36
N GLY A 14 -65.13 9.71 9.62
CA GLY A 14 -64.86 10.81 10.57
C GLY A 14 -65.11 10.39 12.03
N GLY A 15 -64.41 11.01 12.98
CA GLY A 15 -64.64 10.84 14.43
C GLY A 15 -63.84 9.72 15.10
N ALA A 16 -63.58 9.87 16.39
CA ALA A 16 -62.83 8.93 17.22
C ALA A 16 -63.44 8.82 18.63
N THR A 17 -63.44 7.61 19.18
CA THR A 17 -63.67 7.22 20.59
C THR A 17 -63.48 5.70 20.68
N GLN A 18 -63.19 5.03 21.79
CA GLN A 18 -62.52 5.25 23.08
C GLN A 18 -62.81 3.94 23.88
N LEU A 19 -62.34 3.85 25.13
CA LEU A 19 -62.70 2.81 26.13
C LEU A 19 -62.07 1.40 25.84
N THR A 20 -61.67 0.60 26.85
CA THR A 20 -61.88 0.74 28.31
C THR A 20 -60.65 0.35 29.14
N THR A 21 -60.56 0.95 30.33
CA THR A 21 -59.74 0.61 31.52
C THR A 21 -59.87 -0.87 31.96
N THR A 22 -59.03 -1.48 32.82
CA THR A 22 -58.47 -1.10 34.16
C THR A 22 -57.21 -1.93 34.50
N GLY A 23 -56.34 -1.63 35.50
CA GLY A 23 -56.22 -0.46 36.40
C GLY A 23 -55.51 -0.78 37.74
N ALA A 24 -54.72 0.18 38.26
CA ALA A 24 -54.12 0.25 39.63
C ALA A 24 -53.07 -0.83 40.03
N LYS A 25 -52.20 -0.65 41.05
CA LYS A 25 -52.00 0.40 42.08
C LYS A 25 -50.52 0.87 42.15
N ALA A 26 -50.27 1.99 42.84
CA ALA A 26 -48.93 2.50 43.18
C ALA A 26 -48.65 2.47 44.70
N SER A 27 -47.39 2.65 45.09
CA SER A 27 -46.98 2.98 46.47
C SER A 27 -45.70 3.83 46.51
N THR A 28 -45.86 5.11 46.85
CA THR A 28 -44.78 6.08 47.11
C THR A 28 -44.12 5.83 48.48
N LEU A 29 -42.85 6.22 48.70
CA LEU A 29 -42.36 6.63 50.03
C LEU A 29 -40.99 7.36 50.01
N THR A 30 -40.94 8.47 50.73
CA THR A 30 -39.79 9.24 51.28
C THR A 30 -40.26 9.81 52.65
N PRO A 31 -39.46 10.45 53.56
CA PRO A 31 -38.13 11.04 53.40
C PRO A 31 -37.15 11.00 54.63
N THR A 32 -36.05 11.78 54.54
CA THR A 32 -35.27 12.48 55.61
C THR A 32 -34.37 11.77 56.66
N ASN A 33 -33.14 12.32 56.81
CA ASN A 33 -32.23 12.45 57.98
C ASN A 33 -31.79 11.16 58.75
N GLY A 34 -30.54 10.93 59.19
CA GLY A 34 -29.23 11.62 59.22
C GLY A 34 -28.28 10.87 60.21
N SER A 35 -27.00 11.19 60.47
CA SER A 35 -25.96 12.05 59.85
C SER A 35 -24.61 11.94 60.63
N ALA A 36 -23.46 12.16 59.96
CA ALA A 36 -22.06 12.22 60.51
C ALA A 36 -21.42 10.85 60.91
N VAL A 37 -20.08 10.65 60.98
CA VAL A 37 -18.88 11.53 61.01
C VAL A 37 -17.71 10.93 60.17
N ASP A 38 -16.88 11.77 59.52
CA ASP A 38 -15.53 11.54 58.92
C ASP A 38 -15.34 10.41 57.85
N ASN A 39 -14.31 10.43 56.99
CA ASN A 39 -13.05 11.20 56.98
C ASN A 39 -12.64 11.71 55.56
N SER A 40 -11.50 12.39 55.46
CA SER A 40 -11.19 13.43 54.45
C SER A 40 -10.42 13.02 53.18
N SER A 41 -10.58 13.91 52.19
CA SER A 41 -9.93 14.05 50.87
C SER A 41 -8.44 13.71 50.72
N VAL A 42 -8.05 13.28 49.50
CA VAL A 42 -6.67 13.36 48.98
C VAL A 42 -6.65 13.97 47.57
N PRO A 43 -5.95 15.10 47.35
CA PRO A 43 -5.73 15.69 46.01
C PRO A 43 -4.30 15.54 45.46
N THR A 44 -4.19 15.78 44.15
CA THR A 44 -3.07 16.28 43.33
C THR A 44 -1.73 16.63 43.99
N ALA A 45 -0.59 16.22 43.37
CA ALA A 45 0.48 17.11 42.85
C ALA A 45 1.82 16.40 42.55
N ALA A 46 2.66 17.07 41.74
CA ALA A 46 3.97 16.63 41.27
C ALA A 46 5.13 16.99 42.22
N SER A 47 6.33 16.45 41.95
CA SER A 47 7.61 17.00 42.43
C SER A 47 8.79 16.61 41.53
N GLY A 48 9.91 17.30 41.69
CA GLY A 48 11.18 17.02 41.00
C GLY A 48 12.36 17.77 41.65
N MET A 49 13.56 17.61 41.06
CA MET A 49 14.86 18.22 41.42
C MET A 49 15.64 17.68 42.67
N THR A 50 16.76 16.98 42.36
CA THR A 50 18.15 17.14 42.88
C THR A 50 18.43 17.22 44.40
N THR A 51 19.42 16.53 45.00
CA THR A 51 20.89 16.66 44.75
C THR A 51 21.78 15.52 45.33
N ALA A 52 23.00 15.35 44.77
CA ALA A 52 24.30 14.89 45.35
C ALA A 52 24.46 13.71 46.37
N VAL A 53 25.12 12.59 45.94
CA VAL A 53 26.55 12.20 46.19
C VAL A 53 27.13 12.34 47.64
N PRO A 54 27.91 11.39 48.26
CA PRO A 54 28.92 10.46 47.68
C PRO A 54 29.20 9.02 48.28
N SER A 55 29.63 8.09 47.39
CA SER A 55 30.82 7.17 47.52
C SER A 55 30.88 5.79 48.25
N LYS A 56 31.56 4.85 47.54
CA LYS A 56 32.46 3.71 47.97
C LYS A 56 31.90 2.30 48.33
N LYS A 57 32.83 1.33 48.43
CA LYS A 57 32.81 -0.15 48.17
C LYS A 57 33.85 -0.85 49.12
N PRO A 58 34.17 -2.18 49.11
CA PRO A 58 33.52 -3.44 48.59
C PRO A 58 33.63 -4.72 49.52
N GLY A 59 33.14 -5.91 49.10
CA GLY A 59 33.89 -7.21 49.26
C GLY A 59 33.28 -8.48 49.93
N ALA A 60 33.06 -9.56 49.15
CA ALA A 60 33.48 -11.00 49.27
C ALA A 60 33.51 -11.82 50.62
N THR A 61 33.43 -13.17 50.72
CA THR A 61 33.01 -14.37 49.89
C THR A 61 33.09 -15.70 50.72
N ASN A 62 32.40 -16.80 50.29
CA ASN A 62 32.74 -18.26 50.48
C ASN A 62 32.58 -18.92 51.88
N PRO A 63 32.65 -20.28 52.04
CA PRO A 63 33.04 -21.42 51.14
C PRO A 63 31.83 -22.33 50.74
N THR A 64 31.82 -23.67 50.45
CA THR A 64 32.71 -24.85 50.66
C THR A 64 32.36 -26.04 49.70
N THR A 65 33.23 -27.04 49.50
CA THR A 65 33.02 -28.21 48.58
C THR A 65 33.75 -29.51 49.01
N PRO A 66 33.17 -30.71 48.78
CA PRO A 66 33.97 -31.92 48.44
C PRO A 66 33.27 -32.92 47.44
N VAL A 67 33.81 -34.15 47.31
CA VAL A 67 33.26 -35.38 46.67
C VAL A 67 33.44 -35.52 45.11
N VAL A 68 33.37 -36.75 44.54
CA VAL A 68 34.44 -37.77 44.32
C VAL A 68 33.84 -39.03 43.61
N THR A 69 34.59 -40.02 43.06
CA THR A 69 35.19 -40.10 41.69
C THR A 69 35.27 -41.58 41.22
N SER A 70 35.11 -41.91 39.91
CA SER A 70 35.55 -43.21 39.32
C SER A 70 35.85 -43.13 37.79
N LYS A 71 36.38 -44.21 37.16
CA LYS A 71 37.12 -44.24 35.86
C LYS A 71 36.76 -45.42 34.93
N VAL A 72 37.13 -45.33 33.62
CA VAL A 72 37.62 -46.38 32.64
C VAL A 72 37.64 -45.71 31.22
N HIS A 73 38.61 -45.77 30.26
CA HIS A 73 39.52 -46.77 29.63
C HIS A 73 38.90 -47.56 28.43
N THR A 74 39.49 -47.70 27.22
CA THR A 74 40.72 -47.12 26.56
C THR A 74 40.42 -46.86 25.05
N THR A 75 41.16 -47.06 23.92
CA THR A 75 42.48 -47.66 23.52
C THR A 75 42.83 -47.26 22.03
N ARG A 76 44.10 -47.38 21.59
CA ARG A 76 44.61 -47.62 20.17
C ARG A 76 44.42 -46.52 19.08
N THR A 77 45.35 -46.26 18.13
CA THR A 77 46.79 -46.65 17.93
C THR A 77 47.53 -45.70 16.94
N ALA A 78 48.87 -45.65 17.03
CA ALA A 78 49.86 -45.38 15.94
C ALA A 78 49.90 -43.99 15.25
N THR A 79 51.06 -43.42 14.86
CA THR A 79 52.49 -43.78 15.07
C THR A 79 53.38 -42.54 14.93
N ASP A 80 54.41 -42.45 15.79
CA ASP A 80 55.77 -41.90 15.60
C ASP A 80 55.98 -40.44 15.08
N ASN A 81 56.99 -39.69 15.54
CA ASN A 81 58.16 -40.08 16.35
C ASN A 81 58.57 -39.00 17.39
N LYS A 82 59.41 -39.39 18.37
CA LYS A 82 60.04 -38.51 19.39
C LYS A 82 61.19 -37.70 18.75
N THR A 83 61.79 -36.64 19.32
CA THR A 83 62.31 -36.36 20.68
C THR A 83 62.48 -34.81 20.87
N ASP A 84 62.79 -34.17 22.00
CA ASP A 84 62.97 -34.56 23.42
C ASP A 84 62.82 -33.32 24.36
N ALA A 85 63.13 -33.49 25.65
CA ALA A 85 63.60 -32.45 26.59
C ALA A 85 62.57 -31.43 27.16
N MET A 86 62.00 -31.83 28.29
CA MET A 86 61.37 -30.98 29.30
C MET A 86 62.39 -30.03 29.97
N ASN A 87 62.09 -28.72 30.08
CA ASN A 87 62.36 -27.97 31.31
C ASN A 87 61.63 -26.63 31.45
N ILE A 88 61.40 -26.24 32.71
CA ILE A 88 60.75 -25.00 33.18
C ILE A 88 61.84 -23.93 33.31
N THR A 89 61.63 -22.62 33.06
CA THR A 89 61.10 -21.61 34.00
C THR A 89 61.01 -20.21 33.33
N THR A 90 60.42 -19.25 34.06
CA THR A 90 60.43 -17.77 33.91
C THR A 90 59.66 -17.12 32.75
N SER A 91 58.56 -16.46 33.12
CA SER A 91 57.81 -15.52 32.26
C SER A 91 58.55 -14.18 32.11
N SER A 92 58.89 -13.81 30.87
CA SER A 92 59.48 -12.50 30.54
C SER A 92 58.42 -11.40 30.43
N PRO A 93 58.65 -10.17 30.94
CA PRO A 93 57.67 -9.07 30.87
C PRO A 93 57.36 -8.60 29.44
N ARG A 94 58.30 -8.80 28.49
CA ARG A 94 58.29 -8.26 27.12
C ARG A 94 57.00 -8.53 26.32
N HIS A 95 56.24 -9.58 26.68
CA HIS A 95 55.03 -9.94 25.95
C HIS A 95 53.85 -8.97 26.20
N LYS A 96 53.79 -8.28 27.34
CA LYS A 96 52.77 -7.25 27.58
C LYS A 96 53.11 -5.95 26.84
N ASP A 97 54.37 -5.54 26.90
CA ASP A 97 54.85 -4.33 26.23
C ASP A 97 54.66 -4.42 24.71
N SER A 98 54.90 -5.60 24.12
CA SER A 98 54.64 -5.87 22.69
C SER A 98 53.17 -5.67 22.30
N ILE A 99 52.21 -6.10 23.13
CA ILE A 99 50.77 -5.93 22.88
C ILE A 99 50.36 -4.45 23.01
N ILE A 100 50.91 -3.74 24.00
CA ILE A 100 50.67 -2.30 24.18
C ILE A 100 51.25 -1.49 23.01
N MET A 101 52.47 -1.81 22.58
CA MET A 101 53.10 -1.22 21.39
C MET A 101 52.25 -1.45 20.13
N ALA A 102 51.78 -2.68 19.90
CA ALA A 102 50.91 -3.00 18.77
C ALA A 102 49.58 -2.20 18.80
N ALA A 103 48.96 -2.04 19.97
CA ALA A 103 47.75 -1.24 20.12
C ALA A 103 48.01 0.26 19.86
N CYS A 104 49.12 0.81 20.35
CA CYS A 104 49.53 2.19 20.09
C CYS A 104 49.83 2.44 18.60
N VAL A 105 50.49 1.50 17.92
CA VAL A 105 50.73 1.58 16.46
C VAL A 105 49.41 1.51 15.69
N ALA A 106 48.49 0.62 16.05
CA ALA A 106 47.17 0.55 15.42
C ALA A 106 46.37 1.86 15.56
N LEU A 107 46.37 2.47 16.75
CA LEU A 107 45.76 3.78 17.00
C LEU A 107 46.43 4.90 16.18
N ALA A 108 47.76 4.90 16.08
CA ALA A 108 48.48 5.85 15.24
C ALA A 108 48.14 5.69 13.75
N CYS A 109 48.04 4.46 13.24
CA CYS A 109 47.61 4.20 11.87
C CYS A 109 46.17 4.68 11.61
N ILE A 110 45.24 4.45 12.55
CA ILE A 110 43.85 4.95 12.43
C ILE A 110 43.81 6.48 12.41
N LEU A 111 44.61 7.17 13.24
CA LEU A 111 44.73 8.63 13.22
C LEU A 111 45.32 9.15 11.90
N VAL A 112 46.36 8.51 11.37
CA VAL A 112 46.96 8.87 10.07
C VAL A 112 45.96 8.67 8.93
N ILE A 113 45.18 7.58 8.92
CA ILE A 113 44.11 7.34 7.95
C ILE A 113 43.01 8.42 8.08
N GLY A 114 42.60 8.77 9.30
CA GLY A 114 41.64 9.85 9.55
C GLY A 114 42.11 11.21 9.03
N VAL A 115 43.36 11.57 9.30
CA VAL A 115 44.00 12.79 8.76
C VAL A 115 44.07 12.74 7.22
N PHE A 116 44.41 11.58 6.63
CA PHE A 116 44.48 11.43 5.18
C PHE A 116 43.09 11.57 4.51
N ILE A 117 42.04 11.04 5.14
CA ILE A 117 40.64 11.23 4.70
C ILE A 117 40.24 12.72 4.80
N ILE A 118 40.60 13.41 5.89
CA ILE A 118 40.33 14.84 6.06
C ILE A 118 41.11 15.67 5.01
N VAL A 119 42.37 15.33 4.72
CA VAL A 119 43.18 15.98 3.67
C VAL A 119 42.60 15.73 2.29
N LEU A 120 42.17 14.49 1.96
CA LEU A 120 41.47 14.19 0.71
C LEU A 120 40.13 14.93 0.61
N TYR A 121 39.39 15.08 1.70
CA TYR A 121 38.15 15.86 1.75
C TYR A 121 38.44 17.35 1.51
N MET A 122 39.44 17.93 2.19
CA MET A 122 39.90 19.31 1.99
C MET A 122 40.42 19.57 0.58
N LEU A 123 41.15 18.63 -0.03
CA LEU A 123 41.63 18.72 -1.41
C LEU A 123 40.47 18.61 -2.41
N ARG A 124 39.51 17.70 -2.18
CA ARG A 124 38.27 17.61 -2.97
C ARG A 124 37.45 18.89 -2.88
N PHE A 125 37.34 19.49 -1.69
CA PHE A 125 36.65 20.75 -1.44
C PHE A 125 37.37 21.95 -2.09
N ARG A 126 38.71 22.01 -2.02
CA ARG A 126 39.51 23.02 -2.74
C ARG A 126 39.38 22.87 -4.26
N LYS A 127 39.33 21.64 -4.79
CA LYS A 127 39.10 21.39 -6.23
C LYS A 127 37.68 21.79 -6.65
N TYR A 128 36.68 21.55 -5.79
CA TYR A 128 35.30 22.03 -5.98
C TYR A 128 35.23 23.57 -6.02
N LYS A 129 35.95 24.25 -5.11
CA LYS A 129 36.00 25.72 -5.06
C LYS A 129 36.77 26.32 -6.24
N HIS A 130 37.86 25.69 -6.69
CA HIS A 130 38.69 26.21 -7.79
C HIS A 130 38.01 26.07 -9.17
N ASN A 131 37.24 25.00 -9.38
CA ASN A 131 36.39 24.86 -10.58
C ASN A 131 35.24 25.90 -10.63
N GLY A 132 34.95 26.60 -9.54
CA GLY A 132 33.96 27.68 -9.49
C GLY A 132 34.49 29.05 -9.91
N THR A 133 35.79 29.22 -10.16
CA THR A 133 36.41 30.53 -10.41
C THR A 133 37.44 30.48 -11.54
N ASN A 134 37.00 30.35 -12.80
CA ASN A 134 37.87 30.58 -13.97
C ASN A 134 37.09 30.78 -15.30
N SER A 135 36.39 31.91 -15.42
CA SER A 135 36.21 32.62 -16.71
C SER A 135 35.65 34.00 -16.45
N LEU A 136 36.50 35.03 -16.49
CA LEU A 136 36.09 36.42 -16.38
C LEU A 136 36.96 37.26 -17.32
N ARG A 137 36.41 37.58 -18.50
CA ARG A 137 36.95 38.57 -19.43
C ARG A 137 35.85 39.59 -19.71
N LEU A 138 36.12 40.83 -19.32
CA LEU A 138 35.27 41.98 -19.65
C LEU A 138 35.26 42.23 -21.17
N ALA A 139 34.10 42.63 -21.68
CA ALA A 139 33.97 43.53 -22.80
C ALA A 139 32.99 44.62 -22.37
N ASN A 140 33.40 45.89 -22.41
CA ASN A 140 32.55 47.00 -21.97
C ASN A 140 31.57 47.40 -23.07
N GLY A 141 30.33 47.70 -22.67
CA GLY A 141 29.34 48.40 -23.50
C GLY A 141 28.40 49.19 -22.59
N ARG A 142 28.33 50.51 -22.77
CA ARG A 142 27.39 51.39 -22.06
C ARG A 142 26.12 51.53 -22.88
N GLY A 143 24.98 51.56 -22.20
CA GLY A 143 23.66 51.83 -22.76
C GLY A 143 22.68 51.92 -21.61
N GLU A 144 22.35 53.13 -21.20
CA GLU A 144 21.22 53.40 -20.32
C GLU A 144 19.97 53.51 -21.18
N ASP A 145 18.88 52.86 -20.78
CA ASP A 145 17.52 53.39 -20.94
C ASP A 145 16.58 52.56 -20.06
N ALA A 146 15.47 53.18 -19.62
CA ALA A 146 14.53 52.58 -18.67
C ALA A 146 13.21 52.24 -19.36
N GLU A 147 12.77 50.98 -19.27
CA GLU A 147 11.41 50.61 -19.68
C GLU A 147 10.82 49.47 -18.83
N MET A 148 9.52 49.28 -18.95
CA MET A 148 8.64 48.63 -17.98
C MET A 148 8.02 47.34 -18.55
N GLN A 149 7.64 46.41 -17.67
CA GLN A 149 6.82 45.22 -17.96
C GLN A 149 7.35 44.22 -19.02
N SER A 150 8.04 43.17 -18.55
CA SER A 150 7.52 41.79 -18.69
C SER A 150 8.40 40.77 -17.97
N MET A 151 7.79 39.90 -17.15
CA MET A 151 8.46 38.65 -16.77
C MET A 151 8.41 37.71 -17.97
N PRO A 152 9.54 37.13 -18.41
CA PRO A 152 9.57 36.27 -19.58
C PRO A 152 8.72 35.02 -19.32
N LEU A 153 7.75 34.80 -20.20
CA LEU A 153 7.05 33.52 -20.27
C LEU A 153 8.09 32.41 -20.50
N LEU A 154 8.16 31.44 -19.59
CA LEU A 154 8.87 30.17 -19.84
C LEU A 154 8.13 29.42 -20.95
N ALA A 155 8.46 29.80 -22.19
CA ALA A 155 7.77 29.36 -23.39
C ALA A 155 8.03 27.87 -23.64
N ARG A 156 7.03 27.26 -24.27
CA ARG A 156 6.92 25.88 -24.77
C ARG A 156 8.20 25.39 -25.48
N SER A 157 9.21 25.01 -24.69
CA SER A 157 10.53 24.62 -25.17
C SER A 157 10.65 23.09 -25.20
N PRO A 158 10.92 22.48 -26.38
CA PRO A 158 11.37 21.09 -26.44
C PRO A 158 12.60 20.87 -25.56
N SER A 159 12.82 19.65 -25.08
CA SER A 159 13.95 19.31 -24.21
C SER A 159 15.29 19.75 -24.83
N THR A 160 15.93 20.76 -24.25
CA THR A 160 17.19 21.33 -24.75
C THR A 160 18.36 20.34 -24.68
N ASN A 161 18.22 19.27 -23.88
CA ASN A 161 19.17 18.18 -23.83
C ASN A 161 18.98 17.21 -25.02
N ARG A 162 19.82 17.38 -26.05
CA ARG A 162 19.86 16.51 -27.24
C ARG A 162 20.11 15.02 -26.96
N LYS A 163 20.59 14.64 -25.76
CA LYS A 163 20.82 13.22 -25.37
C LYS A 163 19.52 12.50 -24.99
N TYR A 164 18.50 13.23 -24.52
CA TYR A 164 17.24 12.67 -24.02
C TYR A 164 16.03 13.42 -24.63
N PRO A 165 15.74 13.22 -25.93
CA PRO A 165 14.59 13.82 -26.60
C PRO A 165 13.26 13.17 -26.17
N PRO A 166 12.11 13.80 -26.45
CA PRO A 166 10.79 13.20 -26.20
C PRO A 166 10.61 11.91 -27.00
N LEU A 167 10.10 10.88 -26.33
CA LEU A 167 9.83 9.58 -26.95
C LEU A 167 8.44 9.57 -27.58
N ALA A 168 8.29 8.92 -28.74
CA ALA A 168 6.98 8.57 -29.29
C ALA A 168 6.45 7.32 -28.56
N VAL A 169 5.14 7.25 -28.29
CA VAL A 169 4.55 6.18 -27.48
C VAL A 169 4.74 4.78 -28.07
N ASP A 170 4.83 4.67 -29.40
CA ASP A 170 5.00 3.38 -30.11
C ASP A 170 6.38 2.75 -29.85
N ARG A 171 7.38 3.56 -29.43
CA ARG A 171 8.71 3.10 -29.03
C ARG A 171 8.92 3.08 -27.51
N LEU A 172 7.87 3.32 -26.72
CA LEU A 172 7.97 3.36 -25.26
C LEU A 172 8.35 2.00 -24.68
N GLU A 173 7.83 0.90 -25.22
CA GLU A 173 8.18 -0.46 -24.78
C GLU A 173 9.63 -0.83 -25.16
N GLU A 174 10.04 -0.56 -26.40
CA GLU A 174 11.40 -0.80 -26.89
C GLU A 174 12.42 -0.06 -26.02
N GLU A 175 12.23 1.25 -25.85
CA GLU A 175 13.13 2.12 -25.11
C GLU A 175 13.10 1.82 -23.59
N PHE A 176 11.97 1.40 -23.04
CA PHE A 176 11.89 0.93 -21.66
C PHE A 176 12.73 -0.35 -21.45
N ASN A 177 12.51 -1.38 -22.27
CA ASN A 177 13.28 -2.63 -22.19
C ASN A 177 14.78 -2.35 -22.37
N ARG A 178 15.15 -1.47 -23.31
CA ARG A 178 16.54 -1.04 -23.54
C ARG A 178 17.14 -0.31 -22.33
N ARG A 179 16.38 0.56 -21.66
CA ARG A 179 16.86 1.34 -20.50
C ARG A 179 16.91 0.55 -19.18
N SER A 180 16.04 -0.45 -19.03
CA SER A 180 16.03 -1.38 -17.88
C SER A 180 17.08 -2.49 -17.95
N ALA A 181 17.72 -2.71 -19.11
CA ALA A 181 18.86 -3.61 -19.25
C ALA A 181 20.03 -3.23 -18.32
N ASP A 182 20.94 -4.19 -18.09
CA ASP A 182 22.12 -4.05 -17.23
C ASP A 182 21.80 -3.47 -15.84
N ASP A 183 20.79 -4.03 -15.15
CA ASP A 183 20.32 -3.51 -13.85
C ASP A 183 19.90 -2.02 -13.95
N ASN A 184 19.06 -1.67 -14.92
CA ASN A 184 18.61 -0.28 -15.16
C ASN A 184 19.76 0.73 -15.35
N LYS A 185 20.91 0.31 -15.88
CA LYS A 185 22.12 1.15 -16.03
C LYS A 185 21.83 2.48 -16.74
N LEU A 186 21.12 2.43 -17.86
CA LEU A 186 20.84 3.63 -18.66
C LEU A 186 19.83 4.55 -17.98
N PHE A 187 18.84 4.02 -17.26
CA PHE A 187 17.97 4.84 -16.39
C PHE A 187 18.77 5.52 -15.27
N ARG A 188 19.77 4.83 -14.68
CA ARG A 188 20.66 5.45 -13.68
C ARG A 188 21.54 6.54 -14.29
N GLU A 189 22.11 6.33 -15.49
CA GLU A 189 22.86 7.37 -16.22
C GLU A 189 21.99 8.60 -16.55
N GLU A 190 20.75 8.37 -17.00
CA GLU A 190 19.78 9.42 -17.30
C GLU A 190 19.39 10.20 -16.05
N PHE A 191 18.95 9.51 -14.98
CA PHE A 191 18.57 10.13 -13.71
C PHE A 191 19.70 10.96 -13.10
N ASN A 192 20.93 10.44 -13.10
CA ASN A 192 22.13 11.15 -12.61
C ASN A 192 22.53 12.35 -13.49
N SER A 193 21.96 12.49 -14.70
CA SER A 193 22.18 13.65 -15.57
C SER A 193 21.10 14.74 -15.45
N LEU A 194 20.04 14.50 -14.67
CA LEU A 194 19.06 15.54 -14.33
C LEU A 194 19.72 16.61 -13.46
N PRO A 195 19.59 17.92 -13.77
CA PRO A 195 20.18 18.97 -12.95
C PRO A 195 19.57 19.00 -11.54
N SER A 196 20.37 19.44 -10.56
CA SER A 196 19.90 19.66 -9.18
C SER A 196 18.92 20.82 -9.08
N CYS A 197 19.22 21.90 -9.80
CA CYS A 197 18.31 22.99 -10.18
C CYS A 197 18.78 23.53 -11.55
N PRO A 198 17.90 23.74 -12.54
CA PRO A 198 18.28 24.27 -13.85
C PRO A 198 18.37 25.80 -13.91
N ILE A 199 18.01 26.51 -12.83
CA ILE A 199 18.03 27.97 -12.72
C ILE A 199 18.83 28.40 -11.48
N GLN A 200 19.23 29.67 -11.43
CA GLN A 200 19.62 30.30 -10.17
C GLN A 200 18.35 30.58 -9.37
N ALA A 201 18.23 29.98 -8.19
CA ALA A 201 17.07 30.14 -7.31
C ALA A 201 17.54 30.26 -5.85
N THR A 202 16.97 31.23 -5.14
CA THR A 202 17.19 31.49 -3.71
C THR A 202 16.21 30.67 -2.85
N CYS A 203 16.50 30.58 -1.56
CA CYS A 203 15.62 30.00 -0.53
C CYS A 203 15.75 30.78 0.79
N GLU A 204 15.81 32.10 0.68
CA GLU A 204 16.07 33.03 1.79
C GLU A 204 14.95 32.99 2.83
N ALA A 205 13.68 33.05 2.40
CA ALA A 205 12.54 32.99 3.33
C ALA A 205 12.50 31.65 4.08
N ALA A 206 12.94 30.57 3.44
CA ALA A 206 13.02 29.23 4.02
C ALA A 206 14.24 29.03 4.95
N SER A 207 15.26 29.88 4.85
CA SER A 207 16.54 29.79 5.58
C SER A 207 16.59 30.67 6.84
N LYS A 208 15.66 31.64 6.96
CA LYS A 208 15.41 32.43 8.17
C LYS A 208 15.28 31.56 9.43
N GLU A 209 15.84 32.02 10.55
CA GLU A 209 15.86 31.27 11.82
C GLU A 209 14.45 30.92 12.30
N GLU A 210 13.54 31.88 12.18
CA GLU A 210 12.12 31.85 12.51
C GLU A 210 11.34 30.78 11.71
N ASN A 211 11.88 30.40 10.54
CA ASN A 211 11.25 29.45 9.61
C ASN A 211 11.96 28.08 9.57
N LYS A 212 13.16 27.93 10.15
CA LYS A 212 13.85 26.63 10.23
C LYS A 212 13.01 25.59 10.95
N GLU A 213 12.40 25.97 12.07
CA GLU A 213 11.53 25.11 12.88
C GLU A 213 10.21 24.72 12.20
N LYS A 214 9.85 25.38 11.09
CA LYS A 214 8.74 25.01 10.21
C LYS A 214 9.17 24.02 9.11
N ASN A 215 10.47 23.73 8.95
CA ASN A 215 11.01 22.81 7.94
C ASN A 215 11.26 21.41 8.53
N ARG A 216 10.65 20.37 7.95
CA ARG A 216 10.88 18.97 8.35
C ARG A 216 12.28 18.46 7.98
N TYR A 217 12.90 19.05 6.96
CA TYR A 217 14.24 18.70 6.48
C TYR A 217 15.01 19.96 6.06
N VAL A 218 16.15 20.24 6.70
CA VAL A 218 16.98 21.43 6.42
C VAL A 218 17.52 21.50 4.99
N ASN A 219 17.58 20.37 4.29
CA ASN A 219 18.06 20.26 2.92
C ASN A 219 16.94 20.22 1.85
N ILE A 220 15.66 20.37 2.24
CA ILE A 220 14.51 20.36 1.34
C ILE A 220 13.69 21.65 1.56
N LEU A 221 14.15 22.72 0.93
CA LEU A 221 13.57 24.06 1.06
C LEU A 221 12.82 24.46 -0.23
N PRO A 222 11.70 25.20 -0.15
CA PRO A 222 11.08 25.80 -1.33
C PRO A 222 11.98 26.90 -1.90
N TYR A 223 11.92 27.13 -3.21
CA TYR A 223 12.56 28.29 -3.84
C TYR A 223 11.66 29.52 -3.68
N ASP A 224 12.24 30.69 -3.38
CA ASP A 224 11.45 31.90 -3.08
C ASP A 224 10.52 32.29 -4.24
N ASN A 225 10.99 32.17 -5.49
CA ASN A 225 10.23 32.46 -6.71
C ASN A 225 8.99 31.57 -6.93
N PHE A 226 8.88 30.45 -6.22
CA PHE A 226 7.83 29.45 -6.40
C PHE A 226 7.19 28.99 -5.08
N ARG A 227 7.54 29.59 -3.94
CA ARG A 227 6.97 29.20 -2.65
C ARG A 227 5.50 29.57 -2.57
N VAL A 228 4.75 28.85 -1.73
CA VAL A 228 3.43 29.34 -1.32
C VAL A 228 3.64 30.45 -0.30
N HIS A 229 2.96 31.56 -0.51
CA HIS A 229 2.82 32.65 0.46
C HIS A 229 1.47 32.50 1.16
N LEU A 230 1.47 32.54 2.48
CA LEU A 230 0.25 32.66 3.29
C LEU A 230 0.00 34.14 3.60
N THR A 231 -1.25 34.47 3.92
CA THR A 231 -1.61 35.79 4.43
C THR A 231 -0.94 36.02 5.78
N SER A 232 -0.13 37.07 5.90
CA SER A 232 0.55 37.45 7.14
C SER A 232 -0.46 37.74 8.25
N LEU A 233 -0.24 37.18 9.43
CA LEU A 233 -1.03 37.44 10.62
C LEU A 233 -0.46 38.66 11.37
N GLU A 234 -1.35 39.54 11.81
CA GLU A 234 -0.98 40.70 12.63
C GLU A 234 -0.30 40.25 13.93
N GLY A 235 0.81 40.92 14.28
CA GLY A 235 1.61 40.59 15.47
C GLY A 235 2.47 39.31 15.38
N VAL A 236 2.42 38.54 14.29
CA VAL A 236 3.20 37.29 14.13
C VAL A 236 4.19 37.41 12.96
N PRO A 237 5.49 37.68 13.23
CA PRO A 237 6.54 37.69 12.21
C PRO A 237 6.61 36.37 11.43
N ASP A 238 6.96 36.46 10.14
CA ASP A 238 7.19 35.31 9.26
C ASP A 238 6.04 34.29 9.17
N SER A 239 4.82 34.74 9.47
CA SER A 239 3.56 33.98 9.31
C SER A 239 3.13 33.77 7.85
N ASP A 240 3.84 34.36 6.88
CA ASP A 240 3.63 34.15 5.45
C ASP A 240 4.29 32.86 4.92
N TYR A 241 5.19 32.24 5.71
CA TYR A 241 5.99 31.10 5.26
C TYR A 241 5.34 29.74 5.53
N ILE A 242 5.28 28.91 4.48
CA ILE A 242 5.08 27.47 4.58
C ILE A 242 6.01 26.73 3.61
N ASN A 243 6.54 25.57 4.01
CA ASN A 243 7.37 24.73 3.13
C ASN A 243 6.49 23.97 2.12
N ALA A 244 6.11 24.71 1.08
CA ALA A 244 5.37 24.24 -0.09
C ALA A 244 5.75 25.08 -1.32
N SER A 245 5.60 24.51 -2.51
CA SER A 245 5.93 25.19 -3.77
C SER A 245 4.86 24.93 -4.83
N TYR A 246 4.54 25.94 -5.63
CA TYR A 246 3.73 25.78 -6.84
C TYR A 246 4.49 24.94 -7.87
N VAL A 247 3.82 23.99 -8.51
CA VAL A 247 4.36 23.13 -9.56
C VAL A 247 3.37 23.07 -10.73
N ASN A 248 3.89 23.16 -11.95
CA ASN A 248 3.08 23.13 -13.16
C ASN A 248 2.60 21.70 -13.49
N GLY A 249 1.42 21.60 -14.08
CA GLY A 249 1.03 20.43 -14.86
C GLY A 249 1.63 20.48 -16.27
N TYR A 250 1.12 19.67 -17.18
CA TYR A 250 1.61 19.61 -18.57
C TYR A 250 1.31 20.89 -19.36
N GLN A 251 0.06 21.36 -19.36
CA GLN A 251 -0.39 22.59 -20.03
C GLN A 251 -0.81 23.71 -19.06
N GLU A 252 -0.98 23.36 -17.79
CA GLU A 252 -1.56 24.22 -16.75
C GLU A 252 -0.48 24.71 -15.78
N LYS A 253 -0.32 26.04 -15.67
CA LYS A 253 0.59 26.64 -14.68
C LYS A 253 0.03 26.48 -13.27
N ASN A 254 0.88 26.19 -12.29
CA ASN A 254 0.53 26.12 -10.88
C ASN A 254 -0.59 25.10 -10.51
N LYS A 255 -0.90 24.13 -11.38
CA LYS A 255 -1.88 23.03 -11.17
C LYS A 255 -1.75 22.33 -9.81
N PHE A 256 -0.51 22.22 -9.31
CA PHE A 256 -0.18 21.50 -8.09
C PHE A 256 0.54 22.38 -7.06
N ILE A 257 0.32 22.06 -5.78
CA ILE A 257 1.23 22.44 -4.69
C ILE A 257 2.01 21.20 -4.27
N ALA A 258 3.34 21.23 -4.39
CA ALA A 258 4.22 20.24 -3.80
C ALA A 258 4.58 20.68 -2.37
N ALA A 259 3.96 20.08 -1.36
CA ALA A 259 4.12 20.45 0.05
C ALA A 259 4.85 19.36 0.85
N GLN A 260 5.55 19.76 1.93
CA GLN A 260 6.08 18.79 2.89
C GLN A 260 4.97 18.09 3.70
N GLY A 261 5.28 16.90 4.21
CA GLY A 261 4.50 16.20 5.25
C GLY A 261 4.59 16.93 6.58
N LYS A 262 3.46 17.01 7.28
CA LYS A 262 3.31 17.90 8.44
C LYS A 262 4.25 17.54 9.58
N GLY A 263 4.76 18.56 10.28
CA GLY A 263 5.41 18.38 11.58
C GLY A 263 4.37 18.06 12.65
N PRO A 264 4.77 17.54 13.82
CA PRO A 264 3.87 17.34 14.96
C PRO A 264 3.51 18.64 15.68
N LYS A 265 4.14 19.78 15.33
CA LYS A 265 3.85 21.10 15.90
C LYS A 265 2.54 21.65 15.36
N GLU A 266 1.67 22.11 16.25
CA GLU A 266 0.34 22.65 15.94
C GLU A 266 0.39 23.82 14.94
N GLU A 267 1.36 24.72 15.08
CA GLU A 267 1.67 25.80 14.12
C GLU A 267 1.69 25.27 12.67
N THR A 268 2.45 24.21 12.41
CA THR A 268 2.61 23.63 11.06
C THR A 268 1.39 22.84 10.56
N LEU A 269 0.42 22.57 11.44
CA LEU A 269 -0.90 22.00 11.10
C LEU A 269 -1.89 23.15 10.79
N ASN A 270 -1.86 24.21 11.59
CA ASN A 270 -2.69 25.40 11.43
C ASN A 270 -2.33 26.16 10.15
N ASP A 271 -1.04 26.38 9.88
CA ASP A 271 -0.54 26.98 8.64
C ASP A 271 -0.95 26.17 7.40
N TYR A 272 -1.06 24.84 7.52
CA TYR A 272 -1.45 23.98 6.40
C TYR A 272 -2.95 24.03 6.09
N TRP A 273 -3.81 24.04 7.11
CA TRP A 273 -5.24 24.27 6.88
C TRP A 273 -5.51 25.70 6.40
N ARG A 274 -4.76 26.70 6.90
CA ARG A 274 -4.75 28.07 6.36
C ARG A 274 -4.40 28.07 4.86
N MET A 275 -3.34 27.36 4.46
CA MET A 275 -2.94 27.19 3.05
C MET A 275 -4.07 26.60 2.19
N ILE A 276 -4.71 25.50 2.62
CA ILE A 276 -5.81 24.84 1.90
C ILE A 276 -7.00 25.80 1.72
N TRP A 277 -7.32 26.58 2.75
CA TRP A 277 -8.43 27.53 2.72
C TRP A 277 -8.14 28.78 1.85
N GLU A 278 -6.94 29.35 1.94
CA GLU A 278 -6.55 30.53 1.16
C GLU A 278 -6.44 30.21 -0.32
N LEU A 279 -5.82 29.08 -0.68
CA LEU A 279 -5.66 28.65 -2.08
C LEU A 279 -6.95 28.12 -2.74
N ASN A 280 -8.07 28.03 -2.01
CA ASN A 280 -9.32 27.42 -2.49
C ASN A 280 -9.14 25.95 -2.98
N THR A 281 -8.15 25.23 -2.45
CA THR A 281 -7.92 23.81 -2.74
C THR A 281 -9.15 22.99 -2.32
N ALA A 282 -9.64 22.13 -3.21
CA ALA A 282 -10.67 21.14 -2.88
C ALA A 282 -10.10 19.72 -2.69
N THR A 283 -8.90 19.46 -3.22
CA THR A 283 -8.34 18.10 -3.31
C THR A 283 -6.93 18.02 -2.71
N ILE A 284 -6.75 17.08 -1.78
CA ILE A 284 -5.47 16.80 -1.11
C ILE A 284 -5.01 15.39 -1.52
N VAL A 285 -3.73 15.25 -1.87
CA VAL A 285 -3.12 13.98 -2.30
C VAL A 285 -1.96 13.65 -1.38
N MET A 286 -2.17 12.67 -0.49
CA MET A 286 -1.20 12.20 0.50
C MET A 286 -0.56 10.89 0.03
N VAL A 287 0.70 10.96 -0.43
CA VAL A 287 1.46 9.82 -0.97
C VAL A 287 2.47 9.29 0.05
N THR A 288 2.03 9.06 1.28
CA THR A 288 2.85 8.52 2.38
C THR A 288 1.96 7.96 3.48
N ASN A 289 2.39 6.88 4.12
CA ASN A 289 1.83 6.49 5.41
C ASN A 289 2.31 7.46 6.51
N LEU A 290 1.56 7.57 7.61
CA LEU A 290 1.93 8.42 8.76
C LEU A 290 3.24 7.99 9.42
N LYS A 291 3.41 6.67 9.58
CA LYS A 291 4.60 6.03 10.13
C LYS A 291 5.09 4.93 9.19
N GLU A 292 6.41 4.84 9.01
CA GLU A 292 7.09 3.81 8.22
C GLU A 292 8.27 3.32 9.07
N ARG A 293 8.42 2.01 9.29
CA ARG A 293 9.40 1.41 10.24
C ARG A 293 9.46 2.07 11.63
N LYS A 294 8.33 2.57 12.14
CA LYS A 294 8.16 3.39 13.37
C LYS A 294 8.58 4.88 13.25
N GLU A 295 9.27 5.31 12.20
CA GLU A 295 9.57 6.73 11.98
C GLU A 295 8.31 7.51 11.58
N CYS A 296 8.10 8.69 12.16
CA CYS A 296 7.02 9.60 11.78
C CYS A 296 7.37 10.32 10.46
N LYS A 297 6.73 9.92 9.35
CA LYS A 297 6.91 10.54 8.02
C LYS A 297 5.95 11.73 7.83
N CYS A 298 4.76 11.68 8.42
CA CYS A 298 3.82 12.79 8.45
C CYS A 298 3.06 12.76 9.78
N ALA A 299 2.83 13.92 10.40
CA ALA A 299 1.86 14.02 11.48
C ALA A 299 0.43 13.89 10.92
N GLN A 300 -0.49 13.40 11.74
CA GLN A 300 -1.90 13.35 11.39
C GLN A 300 -2.52 14.74 11.52
N TYR A 301 -3.09 15.23 10.43
CA TYR A 301 -3.66 16.58 10.33
C TYR A 301 -5.19 16.58 10.18
N TRP A 302 -5.83 15.44 10.45
CA TRP A 302 -7.28 15.26 10.39
C TRP A 302 -7.80 14.58 11.67
N PRO A 303 -9.00 14.91 12.15
CA PRO A 303 -9.69 14.09 13.15
C PRO A 303 -10.11 12.74 12.56
N ASP A 304 -10.04 11.67 13.34
CA ASP A 304 -10.54 10.35 12.90
C ASP A 304 -12.07 10.25 12.92
N GLN A 305 -12.73 11.01 13.81
CA GLN A 305 -14.18 11.10 13.94
C GLN A 305 -14.60 12.51 14.41
N GLY A 306 -15.84 12.91 14.10
CA GLY A 306 -16.39 14.19 14.54
C GLY A 306 -15.69 15.38 13.87
N CYS A 307 -15.30 16.39 14.66
CA CYS A 307 -14.62 17.57 14.15
C CYS A 307 -13.51 18.07 15.06
N TRP A 308 -12.48 18.69 14.48
CA TRP A 308 -11.40 19.38 15.18
C TRP A 308 -11.22 20.80 14.65
N THR A 309 -10.58 21.68 15.42
CA THR A 309 -10.30 23.06 15.00
C THR A 309 -8.79 23.27 14.93
N TYR A 310 -8.29 23.68 13.76
CA TYR A 310 -6.89 24.01 13.50
C TYR A 310 -6.79 25.52 13.28
N GLY A 311 -6.27 26.25 14.28
CA GLY A 311 -6.31 27.72 14.29
C GLY A 311 -7.74 28.24 14.28
N ASN A 312 -8.14 28.92 13.20
CA ASN A 312 -9.50 29.41 12.99
C ASN A 312 -10.37 28.50 12.07
N LEU A 313 -9.88 27.33 11.66
CA LEU A 313 -10.58 26.43 10.73
C LEU A 313 -11.08 25.17 11.43
N ARG A 314 -12.40 25.01 11.50
CA ARG A 314 -13.05 23.75 11.89
C ARG A 314 -13.05 22.80 10.71
N VAL A 315 -12.62 21.56 10.95
CA VAL A 315 -12.56 20.45 10.00
C VAL A 315 -13.43 19.33 10.56
N SER A 316 -14.53 19.00 9.88
CA SER A 316 -15.45 17.90 10.21
C SER A 316 -15.18 16.71 9.30
N VAL A 317 -15.28 15.47 9.81
CA VAL A 317 -15.28 14.25 8.98
C VAL A 317 -16.69 13.98 8.48
N GLU A 318 -16.84 13.80 7.17
CA GLU A 318 -18.13 13.48 6.54
C GLU A 318 -18.19 12.01 6.08
N ASP A 319 -17.09 11.47 5.53
CA ASP A 319 -17.03 10.13 4.94
C ASP A 319 -15.58 9.60 4.92
N VAL A 320 -15.40 8.29 5.09
CA VAL A 320 -14.11 7.58 5.03
C VAL A 320 -14.30 6.25 4.30
N THR A 321 -13.79 6.17 3.07
CA THR A 321 -13.78 4.94 2.26
C THR A 321 -12.37 4.36 2.22
N VAL A 322 -12.17 3.18 2.82
CA VAL A 322 -10.90 2.43 2.81
C VAL A 322 -10.92 1.37 1.71
N LEU A 323 -9.91 1.41 0.82
CA LEU A 323 -9.63 0.43 -0.22
C LEU A 323 -8.19 -0.11 -0.04
N VAL A 324 -7.85 -1.18 -0.77
CA VAL A 324 -6.57 -1.89 -0.63
C VAL A 324 -5.32 -1.02 -0.89
N ASP A 325 -5.38 -0.13 -1.89
CA ASP A 325 -4.26 0.73 -2.30
C ASP A 325 -4.30 2.16 -1.72
N TYR A 326 -5.49 2.63 -1.34
CA TYR A 326 -5.71 3.99 -0.87
C TYR A 326 -6.96 4.16 -0.01
N THR A 327 -6.96 5.20 0.84
CA THR A 327 -8.13 5.68 1.57
C THR A 327 -8.60 7.01 0.98
N ILE A 328 -9.91 7.16 0.79
CA ILE A 328 -10.55 8.45 0.51
C ILE A 328 -11.17 8.95 1.81
N ARG A 329 -10.93 10.23 2.17
CA ARG A 329 -11.62 10.91 3.28
C ARG A 329 -12.27 12.19 2.77
N LYS A 330 -13.52 12.43 3.12
CA LYS A 330 -14.21 13.70 2.86
C LYS A 330 -14.28 14.52 4.15
N PHE A 331 -13.93 15.79 4.06
CA PHE A 331 -13.98 16.72 5.18
C PHE A 331 -14.79 17.97 4.82
N LEU A 332 -15.62 18.45 5.74
CA LEU A 332 -16.27 19.75 5.62
C LEU A 332 -15.47 20.78 6.43
N ILE A 333 -14.91 21.79 5.76
CA ILE A 333 -14.10 22.84 6.40
C ILE A 333 -14.84 24.18 6.44
N GLN A 334 -14.75 24.87 7.58
CA GLN A 334 -15.40 26.16 7.80
C GLN A 334 -14.58 27.04 8.75
N VAL A 335 -14.53 28.35 8.49
CA VAL A 335 -13.91 29.32 9.41
C VAL A 335 -14.82 29.54 10.64
N VAL A 336 -14.20 29.58 11.81
CA VAL A 336 -14.82 29.80 13.12
C VAL A 336 -14.53 31.24 13.59
N GLY A 337 -15.48 31.82 14.33
CA GLY A 337 -15.47 33.22 14.76
C GLY A 337 -16.58 34.04 14.10
N ASP A 338 -16.90 35.18 14.71
CA ASP A 338 -17.78 36.19 14.11
C ASP A 338 -16.98 37.04 13.12
N ILE A 339 -17.11 36.67 11.84
CA ILE A 339 -16.44 37.33 10.73
C ILE A 339 -17.53 37.84 9.77
N PRO A 340 -17.57 39.15 9.45
CA PRO A 340 -18.49 39.67 8.45
C PRO A 340 -18.22 38.98 7.09
N ASN A 341 -19.28 38.62 6.37
CA ASN A 341 -19.23 37.79 5.15
C ASN A 341 -18.59 36.41 5.37
N LYS A 342 -19.05 35.68 6.40
CA LYS A 342 -18.70 34.27 6.65
C LYS A 342 -18.95 33.41 5.41
N LYS A 343 -17.86 33.02 4.73
CA LYS A 343 -17.89 32.18 3.52
C LYS A 343 -18.57 30.83 3.81
N PRO A 344 -19.26 30.21 2.82
CA PRO A 344 -19.89 28.90 2.98
C PRO A 344 -18.83 27.83 3.35
N PRO A 345 -19.25 26.76 4.05
CA PRO A 345 -18.36 25.63 4.30
C PRO A 345 -17.97 24.97 2.97
N ARG A 346 -16.75 24.43 2.90
CA ARG A 346 -16.19 23.80 1.70
C ARG A 346 -15.98 22.31 1.93
N LEU A 347 -16.38 21.48 0.96
CA LEU A 347 -16.06 20.07 0.93
C LEU A 347 -14.63 19.87 0.39
N ILE A 348 -13.81 19.13 1.13
CA ILE A 348 -12.44 18.75 0.79
C ILE A 348 -12.36 17.24 0.67
N THR A 349 -11.73 16.73 -0.39
CA THR A 349 -11.45 15.30 -0.53
C THR A 349 -9.96 15.03 -0.39
N GLN A 350 -9.58 14.24 0.62
CA GLN A 350 -8.23 13.72 0.79
C GLN A 350 -8.13 12.31 0.19
N PHE A 351 -7.21 12.15 -0.75
CA PHE A 351 -6.80 10.89 -1.34
C PHE A 351 -5.47 10.47 -0.70
N HIS A 352 -5.48 9.39 0.09
CA HIS A 352 -4.34 8.90 0.84
C HIS A 352 -3.87 7.55 0.29
N PHE A 353 -2.77 7.55 -0.48
CA PHE A 353 -2.19 6.33 -1.07
C PHE A 353 -1.36 5.57 -0.02
N THR A 354 -1.87 4.42 0.40
CA THR A 354 -1.33 3.57 1.47
C THR A 354 -0.39 2.49 0.96
N SER A 355 -0.51 2.08 -0.31
CA SER A 355 0.23 0.98 -0.92
C SER A 355 1.70 1.25 -1.29
N TRP A 356 2.24 2.45 -1.03
CA TRP A 356 3.66 2.71 -1.32
C TRP A 356 4.56 2.14 -0.21
N PRO A 357 5.48 1.20 -0.52
CA PRO A 357 6.36 0.60 0.49
C PRO A 357 7.41 1.58 1.05
N ASP A 358 7.86 1.30 2.27
CA ASP A 358 8.92 2.03 2.97
C ASP A 358 10.23 2.12 2.16
N PHE A 359 10.52 1.10 1.34
CA PHE A 359 11.67 1.05 0.43
C PHE A 359 11.20 0.78 -1.02
N GLY A 360 11.80 1.48 -1.97
CA GLY A 360 11.51 1.31 -3.39
C GLY A 360 10.17 1.95 -3.82
N VAL A 361 9.40 1.18 -4.58
CA VAL A 361 8.18 1.62 -5.31
C VAL A 361 7.12 0.52 -5.27
N PRO A 362 5.83 0.81 -5.51
CA PRO A 362 4.78 -0.21 -5.61
C PRO A 362 5.15 -1.30 -6.63
N PHE A 363 4.78 -2.56 -6.34
CA PHE A 363 5.10 -3.69 -7.23
C PHE A 363 4.47 -3.54 -8.62
N ALA A 364 3.22 -3.07 -8.67
CA ALA A 364 2.48 -2.80 -9.90
C ALA A 364 2.06 -1.32 -9.94
N PRO A 365 2.18 -0.64 -11.10
CA PRO A 365 1.81 0.77 -11.22
C PRO A 365 0.30 1.00 -11.29
N ILE A 366 -0.52 -0.03 -11.57
CA ILE A 366 -1.97 0.11 -11.74
C ILE A 366 -2.67 0.75 -10.53
N GLY A 367 -2.24 0.47 -9.31
CA GLY A 367 -2.78 1.11 -8.11
C GLY A 367 -2.59 2.63 -8.10
N MET A 368 -1.42 3.10 -8.59
CA MET A 368 -1.13 4.53 -8.77
C MET A 368 -1.94 5.12 -9.92
N LEU A 369 -2.11 4.42 -11.04
CA LEU A 369 -2.94 4.88 -12.16
C LEU A 369 -4.41 5.03 -11.76
N LYS A 370 -4.99 4.05 -11.05
CA LYS A 370 -6.38 4.11 -10.55
C LYS A 370 -6.57 5.23 -9.51
N PHE A 371 -5.64 5.36 -8.57
CA PHE A 371 -5.61 6.46 -7.61
C PHE A 371 -5.59 7.83 -8.32
N LEU A 372 -4.74 7.98 -9.33
CA LEU A 372 -4.58 9.21 -10.09
C LEU A 372 -5.81 9.52 -10.97
N LYS A 373 -6.43 8.51 -11.60
CA LYS A 373 -7.73 8.64 -12.28
C LYS A 373 -8.81 9.15 -11.30
N LYS A 374 -8.94 8.52 -10.13
CA LYS A 374 -9.91 8.92 -9.09
C LYS A 374 -9.68 10.37 -8.61
N VAL A 375 -8.43 10.77 -8.40
CA VAL A 375 -8.06 12.17 -8.07
C VAL A 375 -8.51 13.14 -9.15
N LYS A 376 -8.29 12.83 -10.43
CA LYS A 376 -8.68 13.71 -11.56
C LYS A 376 -10.21 13.81 -11.69
N THR A 377 -10.92 12.69 -11.65
CA THR A 377 -12.40 12.65 -11.77
C THR A 377 -13.10 13.36 -10.60
N CYS A 378 -12.54 13.31 -9.39
CA CYS A 378 -13.14 13.93 -8.21
C CYS A 378 -12.69 15.37 -7.93
N ASN A 379 -11.71 15.92 -8.65
CA ASN A 379 -11.29 17.30 -8.44
C ASN A 379 -12.22 18.28 -9.18
N PRO A 380 -12.90 19.21 -8.48
CA PRO A 380 -13.82 20.15 -9.14
C PRO A 380 -13.11 21.12 -10.09
N PRO A 381 -13.70 21.49 -11.24
CA PRO A 381 -13.09 22.41 -12.21
C PRO A 381 -12.97 23.86 -11.72
N TYR A 382 -13.65 24.22 -10.62
CA TYR A 382 -13.56 25.51 -9.94
C TYR A 382 -12.59 25.50 -8.73
N ALA A 383 -11.94 24.37 -8.44
CA ALA A 383 -11.00 24.26 -7.34
C ALA A 383 -9.70 25.02 -7.65
N GLY A 384 -9.05 25.51 -6.59
CA GLY A 384 -7.65 25.93 -6.68
C GLY A 384 -6.69 24.73 -6.71
N PRO A 385 -5.37 24.99 -6.74
CA PRO A 385 -4.32 23.99 -6.93
C PRO A 385 -4.45 22.73 -6.06
N ILE A 386 -4.19 21.57 -6.66
CA ILE A 386 -4.24 20.27 -5.98
C ILE A 386 -3.01 20.14 -5.06
N VAL A 387 -3.24 19.89 -3.78
CA VAL A 387 -2.16 19.85 -2.77
C VAL A 387 -1.60 18.43 -2.64
N VAL A 388 -0.40 18.20 -3.18
CA VAL A 388 0.27 16.89 -3.18
C VAL A 388 1.42 16.89 -2.17
N HIS A 389 1.43 15.92 -1.25
CA HIS A 389 2.50 15.79 -0.24
C HIS A 389 2.91 14.34 0.02
N CYS A 390 4.12 14.16 0.56
CA CYS A 390 4.60 12.91 1.15
C CYS A 390 5.25 13.23 2.50
N SER A 391 6.47 12.77 2.79
CA SER A 391 7.29 13.25 3.92
C SER A 391 8.01 14.57 3.59
N ALA A 392 8.85 14.58 2.55
CA ALA A 392 9.62 15.77 2.14
C ALA A 392 8.92 16.63 1.07
N GLY A 393 7.89 16.10 0.42
CA GLY A 393 7.18 16.80 -0.66
C GLY A 393 7.95 16.90 -1.98
N VAL A 394 8.85 15.93 -2.28
CA VAL A 394 9.69 15.96 -3.49
C VAL A 394 9.77 14.63 -4.24
N GLY A 395 9.98 13.50 -3.53
CA GLY A 395 10.13 12.18 -4.15
C GLY A 395 8.82 11.60 -4.69
N ARG A 396 8.06 10.89 -3.85
CA ARG A 396 6.74 10.33 -4.21
C ARG A 396 5.76 11.40 -4.75
N THR A 397 5.80 12.61 -4.19
CA THR A 397 5.08 13.81 -4.68
C THR A 397 5.45 14.15 -6.12
N GLY A 398 6.73 14.21 -6.47
CA GLY A 398 7.17 14.45 -7.84
C GLY A 398 6.77 13.31 -8.77
N THR A 399 6.84 12.05 -8.30
CA THR A 399 6.41 10.88 -9.09
C THR A 399 4.93 10.99 -9.49
N PHE A 400 4.05 11.33 -8.54
CA PHE A 400 2.62 11.53 -8.82
C PHE A 400 2.38 12.63 -9.87
N ILE A 401 2.99 13.81 -9.67
CA ILE A 401 2.83 14.97 -10.57
C ILE A 401 3.37 14.68 -11.98
N VAL A 402 4.48 13.97 -12.10
CA VAL A 402 5.06 13.62 -13.41
C VAL A 402 4.20 12.58 -14.13
N ILE A 403 3.65 11.58 -13.43
CA ILE A 403 2.75 10.61 -14.07
C ILE A 403 1.50 11.32 -14.60
N ASP A 404 0.86 12.22 -13.82
CA ASP A 404 -0.29 13.00 -14.29
C ASP A 404 0.02 13.79 -15.57
N ALA A 405 1.09 14.59 -15.54
CA ALA A 405 1.47 15.43 -16.67
C ALA A 405 1.90 14.62 -17.91
N MET A 406 2.52 13.46 -17.72
CA MET A 406 2.93 12.60 -18.83
C MET A 406 1.76 11.78 -19.41
N LEU A 407 0.72 11.47 -18.62
CA LEU A 407 -0.54 10.93 -19.14
C LEU A 407 -1.28 11.97 -20.00
N ASP A 408 -1.34 13.24 -19.55
CA ASP A 408 -1.88 14.35 -20.36
C ASP A 408 -1.09 14.52 -21.68
N MET A 409 0.23 14.30 -21.66
CA MET A 409 1.10 14.35 -22.84
C MET A 409 0.93 13.16 -23.80
N ILE A 410 0.71 11.95 -23.28
CA ILE A 410 0.35 10.77 -24.09
C ILE A 410 -0.96 11.02 -24.84
N GLN A 411 -1.97 11.55 -24.13
CA GLN A 411 -3.29 11.82 -24.69
C GLN A 411 -3.27 12.95 -25.74
N THR A 412 -2.46 14.01 -25.51
CA THR A 412 -2.40 15.17 -26.42
C THR A 412 -1.46 14.98 -27.61
N GLU A 413 -0.21 14.59 -27.37
CA GLU A 413 0.88 14.64 -28.36
C GLU A 413 1.40 13.25 -28.79
N ARG A 414 0.82 12.15 -28.26
CA ARG A 414 1.31 10.77 -28.46
C ARG A 414 2.80 10.60 -28.17
N LYS A 415 3.29 11.33 -27.16
CA LYS A 415 4.70 11.38 -26.75
C LYS A 415 4.85 11.43 -25.22
N VAL A 416 6.05 11.19 -24.73
CA VAL A 416 6.45 11.43 -23.33
C VAL A 416 7.81 12.13 -23.25
N ASP A 417 7.94 13.10 -22.36
CA ASP A 417 9.16 13.87 -22.06
C ASP A 417 9.43 13.86 -20.56
N VAL A 418 9.68 12.67 -19.99
CA VAL A 418 9.91 12.52 -18.55
C VAL A 418 11.17 13.29 -18.13
N PHE A 419 12.27 13.18 -18.88
CA PHE A 419 13.52 13.88 -18.60
C PHE A 419 13.33 15.41 -18.59
N GLY A 420 12.74 15.98 -19.64
CA GLY A 420 12.49 17.41 -19.74
C GLY A 420 11.45 17.89 -18.74
N PHE A 421 10.39 17.13 -18.47
CA PHE A 421 9.38 17.52 -17.48
C PHE A 421 9.92 17.49 -16.04
N VAL A 422 10.67 16.44 -15.65
CA VAL A 422 11.36 16.39 -14.35
C VAL A 422 12.37 17.54 -14.24
N THR A 423 13.11 17.85 -15.31
CA THR A 423 13.99 19.01 -15.36
C THR A 423 13.22 20.33 -15.15
N ARG A 424 12.05 20.51 -15.80
CA ARG A 424 11.20 21.70 -15.64
C ARG A 424 10.70 21.86 -14.20
N ILE A 425 10.13 20.82 -13.58
CA ILE A 425 9.62 20.93 -12.19
C ILE A 425 10.73 21.05 -11.14
N ARG A 426 11.96 20.59 -11.43
CA ARG A 426 13.14 20.87 -10.60
C ARG A 426 13.59 22.35 -10.62
N ALA A 427 13.06 23.17 -11.52
CA ALA A 427 13.17 24.63 -11.42
C ALA A 427 12.23 25.23 -10.35
N GLN A 428 11.12 24.55 -10.05
CA GLN A 428 10.06 25.05 -9.17
C GLN A 428 10.23 24.56 -7.71
N ARG A 429 10.76 23.35 -7.52
CA ARG A 429 11.08 22.80 -6.20
C ARG A 429 12.30 21.87 -6.28
N CYS A 430 13.16 21.91 -5.26
CA CYS A 430 14.38 21.10 -5.22
C CYS A 430 14.08 19.59 -5.25
N GLN A 431 14.96 18.79 -5.86
CA GLN A 431 14.95 17.31 -5.80
C GLN A 431 13.62 16.61 -6.20
N MET A 432 12.77 17.25 -7.00
CA MET A 432 11.55 16.61 -7.53
C MET A 432 11.91 15.34 -8.31
N VAL A 433 11.26 14.22 -7.96
CA VAL A 433 11.71 12.83 -8.24
C VAL A 433 13.11 12.58 -7.66
N GLN A 434 13.16 11.90 -6.52
CA GLN A 434 14.32 11.90 -5.63
C GLN A 434 15.22 10.66 -5.77
N THR A 435 14.72 9.57 -6.36
CA THR A 435 15.51 8.36 -6.63
C THR A 435 15.36 7.87 -8.07
N ASP A 436 16.35 7.10 -8.51
CA ASP A 436 16.34 6.34 -9.76
C ASP A 436 15.16 5.36 -9.82
N MET A 437 14.87 4.63 -8.74
CA MET A 437 13.71 3.74 -8.65
C MET A 437 12.37 4.49 -8.84
N GLN A 438 12.25 5.72 -8.30
CA GLN A 438 11.09 6.58 -8.55
C GLN A 438 11.01 7.02 -10.01
N TYR A 439 12.15 7.29 -10.66
CA TYR A 439 12.22 7.63 -12.08
C TYR A 439 11.81 6.46 -12.99
N VAL A 440 12.30 5.24 -12.71
CA VAL A 440 11.91 4.01 -13.42
C VAL A 440 10.42 3.72 -13.25
N PHE A 441 9.85 3.94 -12.06
CA PHE A 441 8.42 3.71 -11.80
C PHE A 441 7.49 4.66 -12.60
N ILE A 442 7.93 5.89 -12.91
CA ILE A 442 7.20 6.77 -13.84
C ILE A 442 7.09 6.11 -15.21
N TYR A 443 8.21 5.60 -15.75
CA TYR A 443 8.20 4.90 -17.04
C TYR A 443 7.38 3.61 -17.00
N GLN A 444 7.42 2.85 -15.90
CA GLN A 444 6.56 1.68 -15.71
C GLN A 444 5.07 2.04 -15.75
N ALA A 445 4.65 3.13 -15.10
CA ALA A 445 3.26 3.59 -15.11
C ALA A 445 2.80 4.10 -16.48
N LEU A 446 3.69 4.76 -17.24
CA LEU A 446 3.38 5.23 -18.60
C LEU A 446 3.33 4.08 -19.61
N LEU A 447 4.21 3.09 -19.47
CA LEU A 447 4.18 1.87 -20.29
C LEU A 447 2.93 1.02 -19.98
N GLU A 448 2.57 0.88 -18.70
CA GLU A 448 1.33 0.24 -18.25
C GLU A 448 0.10 0.87 -18.92
N PHE A 449 -0.01 2.20 -18.87
CA PHE A 449 -1.11 2.92 -19.51
C PHE A 449 -1.11 2.76 -21.04
N GLN A 450 0.07 2.78 -21.69
CA GLN A 450 0.17 2.63 -23.15
C GLN A 450 -0.15 1.20 -23.65
N LEU A 451 0.19 0.16 -22.91
CA LEU A 451 -0.07 -1.24 -23.30
C LEU A 451 -1.53 -1.68 -23.07
N TYR A 452 -2.10 -1.25 -21.95
CA TYR A 452 -3.38 -1.76 -21.46
C TYR A 452 -4.52 -0.75 -21.57
N GLY A 453 -4.24 0.55 -21.50
CA GLY A 453 -5.24 1.61 -21.53
C GLY A 453 -6.06 1.70 -20.25
N ASP A 454 -7.24 2.32 -20.37
CA ASP A 454 -8.27 2.36 -19.33
C ASP A 454 -9.30 1.26 -19.62
N THR A 455 -9.28 0.19 -18.81
CA THR A 455 -10.15 -1.00 -18.94
C THR A 455 -11.28 -1.01 -17.90
N GLU A 456 -11.47 0.12 -17.21
CA GLU A 456 -12.47 0.29 -16.17
C GLU A 456 -13.78 0.82 -16.77
N LEU A 457 -14.89 0.18 -16.42
CA LEU A 457 -16.20 0.37 -17.03
C LEU A 457 -17.24 0.70 -15.96
N GLU A 458 -18.11 1.64 -16.25
CA GLU A 458 -19.36 1.83 -15.50
C GLU A 458 -20.32 0.67 -15.77
N VAL A 459 -21.11 0.28 -14.77
CA VAL A 459 -22.13 -0.78 -14.88
C VAL A 459 -23.08 -0.55 -16.06
N THR A 460 -23.48 0.71 -16.28
CA THR A 460 -24.30 1.19 -17.42
C THR A 460 -23.69 0.92 -18.79
N SER A 461 -22.35 0.82 -18.87
CA SER A 461 -21.61 0.63 -20.13
C SER A 461 -21.27 -0.83 -20.42
N LEU A 462 -21.59 -1.76 -19.52
CA LEU A 462 -21.16 -3.17 -19.63
C LEU A 462 -21.70 -3.85 -20.89
N GLU A 463 -23.00 -3.77 -21.17
CA GLU A 463 -23.59 -4.41 -22.34
C GLU A 463 -22.93 -3.94 -23.65
N SER A 464 -22.77 -2.62 -23.79
CA SER A 464 -22.08 -1.98 -24.92
C SER A 464 -20.58 -2.31 -25.02
N HIS A 465 -19.96 -2.81 -23.94
CA HIS A 465 -18.58 -3.32 -23.95
C HIS A 465 -18.56 -4.82 -24.32
N LEU A 466 -19.46 -5.64 -23.76
CA LEU A 466 -19.58 -7.06 -24.10
C LEU A 466 -19.88 -7.26 -25.59
N GLN A 467 -20.80 -6.48 -26.16
CA GLN A 467 -21.04 -6.49 -27.61
C GLN A 467 -19.76 -6.20 -28.43
N LYS A 468 -18.85 -5.34 -27.94
CA LYS A 468 -17.55 -5.08 -28.61
C LYS A 468 -16.54 -6.20 -28.39
N LEU A 469 -16.56 -6.87 -27.23
CA LEU A 469 -15.69 -8.02 -26.96
C LEU A 469 -16.06 -9.25 -27.78
N TYR A 470 -17.36 -9.53 -27.96
CA TYR A 470 -17.83 -10.69 -28.74
C TYR A 470 -17.80 -10.47 -30.26
N ASN A 471 -17.90 -9.23 -30.72
CA ASN A 471 -17.69 -8.91 -32.13
C ASN A 471 -16.23 -9.19 -32.55
N LYS A 472 -16.06 -9.67 -33.79
CA LYS A 472 -14.73 -9.94 -34.36
C LYS A 472 -14.08 -8.65 -34.84
N ASN A 473 -12.84 -8.42 -34.43
CA ASN A 473 -11.99 -7.35 -34.92
C ASN A 473 -11.59 -7.63 -36.37
N THR A 474 -12.12 -6.86 -37.32
CA THR A 474 -11.84 -6.97 -38.76
C THR A 474 -10.35 -7.03 -39.12
N PRO A 475 -9.43 -6.34 -38.41
CA PRO A 475 -7.98 -6.42 -38.71
C PRO A 475 -7.26 -7.67 -38.20
N THR A 476 -7.76 -8.35 -37.16
CA THR A 476 -7.07 -9.49 -36.50
C THR A 476 -7.77 -10.83 -36.69
N GLY A 477 -9.06 -10.84 -37.01
CA GLY A 477 -9.89 -12.05 -37.13
C GLY A 477 -10.32 -12.66 -35.78
N CYS A 478 -9.67 -12.26 -34.70
CA CYS A 478 -10.01 -12.58 -33.31
C CYS A 478 -11.21 -11.75 -32.81
N THR A 479 -11.83 -12.22 -31.74
CA THR A 479 -12.73 -11.43 -30.89
C THR A 479 -11.95 -10.44 -30.02
N GLY A 480 -12.61 -9.38 -29.56
CA GLY A 480 -12.01 -8.45 -28.59
C GLY A 480 -11.64 -9.15 -27.27
N LEU A 481 -12.40 -10.16 -26.85
CA LEU A 481 -12.11 -10.99 -25.67
C LEU A 481 -10.80 -11.78 -25.80
N GLU A 482 -10.54 -12.37 -26.97
CA GLU A 482 -9.27 -13.04 -27.28
C GLU A 482 -8.09 -12.06 -27.28
N ASP A 483 -8.26 -10.88 -27.89
CA ASP A 483 -7.23 -9.84 -27.92
C ASP A 483 -6.90 -9.32 -26.50
N GLU A 484 -7.89 -9.19 -25.61
CA GLU A 484 -7.64 -8.91 -24.18
C GLU A 484 -6.94 -10.07 -23.46
N PHE A 485 -7.45 -11.30 -23.56
CA PHE A 485 -6.87 -12.43 -22.84
C PHE A 485 -5.41 -12.70 -23.28
N LYS A 486 -5.09 -12.42 -24.55
CA LYS A 486 -3.74 -12.45 -25.10
C LYS A 486 -2.81 -11.40 -24.48
N LYS A 487 -3.30 -10.19 -24.15
CA LYS A 487 -2.55 -9.21 -23.34
C LYS A 487 -2.34 -9.66 -21.90
N LEU A 488 -3.18 -10.53 -21.36
CA LEU A 488 -2.96 -11.13 -20.04
C LEU A 488 -1.92 -12.27 -20.06
N THR A 489 -1.76 -12.98 -21.19
CA THR A 489 -0.79 -14.09 -21.30
C THR A 489 0.63 -13.64 -21.67
N THR A 490 0.82 -12.42 -22.19
CA THR A 490 2.15 -11.81 -22.36
C THR A 490 2.79 -11.30 -21.05
N VAL A 491 2.04 -11.28 -19.94
CA VAL A 491 2.55 -10.90 -18.61
C VAL A 491 3.61 -11.91 -18.15
N LYS A 492 4.88 -11.49 -18.15
CA LYS A 492 6.04 -12.35 -17.86
C LYS A 492 5.99 -12.92 -16.42
N ILE A 493 6.00 -14.26 -16.32
CA ILE A 493 6.11 -14.99 -15.06
C ILE A 493 7.51 -14.77 -14.46
N GLN A 494 7.55 -14.39 -13.18
CA GLN A 494 8.78 -13.96 -12.52
C GLN A 494 9.54 -15.14 -11.89
N ASN A 495 10.03 -16.06 -12.74
CA ASN A 495 10.72 -17.31 -12.34
C ASN A 495 11.82 -17.12 -11.28
N GLU A 496 12.56 -16.01 -11.34
CA GLU A 496 13.61 -15.67 -10.37
C GLU A 496 13.10 -15.45 -8.93
N LYS A 497 11.79 -15.24 -8.76
CA LYS A 497 11.08 -15.09 -7.48
C LYS A 497 10.24 -16.33 -7.14
N MET A 498 10.57 -17.50 -7.68
CA MET A 498 9.87 -18.77 -7.41
C MET A 498 10.85 -19.80 -6.81
N ARG A 499 11.79 -19.35 -5.97
CA ARG A 499 12.95 -20.13 -5.52
C ARG A 499 12.56 -21.16 -4.46
N THR A 500 11.78 -20.78 -3.45
CA THR A 500 11.45 -21.70 -2.33
C THR A 500 10.62 -22.89 -2.81
N GLY A 501 9.69 -22.69 -3.75
CA GLY A 501 8.88 -23.76 -4.33
C GLY A 501 9.66 -24.72 -5.25
N ASN A 502 10.77 -24.25 -5.83
CA ASN A 502 11.67 -25.04 -6.69
C ASN A 502 12.79 -25.77 -5.91
N LEU A 503 12.88 -25.63 -4.59
CA LEU A 503 13.83 -26.41 -3.79
C LEU A 503 13.52 -27.92 -3.90
N PRO A 504 14.50 -28.83 -4.07
CA PRO A 504 14.25 -30.25 -4.25
C PRO A 504 13.40 -30.91 -3.16
N ALA A 505 13.55 -30.46 -1.90
CA ALA A 505 12.72 -30.90 -0.77
C ALA A 505 11.22 -30.53 -0.91
N ASN A 506 10.93 -29.43 -1.62
CA ASN A 506 9.61 -28.85 -1.80
C ASN A 506 8.93 -29.24 -3.12
N MET A 507 9.68 -29.66 -4.15
CA MET A 507 9.12 -30.09 -5.44
C MET A 507 8.02 -31.16 -5.27
N LYS A 508 8.23 -32.13 -4.37
CA LYS A 508 7.26 -33.19 -4.02
C LYS A 508 5.99 -32.71 -3.29
N LYS A 509 5.93 -31.43 -2.89
CA LYS A 509 4.73 -30.79 -2.31
C LYS A 509 3.92 -30.03 -3.36
N ASN A 510 4.37 -29.93 -4.62
CA ASN A 510 3.70 -29.18 -5.68
C ASN A 510 2.92 -30.12 -6.60
N ARG A 511 1.62 -29.88 -6.82
CA ARG A 511 0.80 -30.66 -7.78
C ARG A 511 1.14 -30.31 -9.23
N VAL A 512 1.58 -29.08 -9.51
CA VAL A 512 2.02 -28.62 -10.84
C VAL A 512 3.26 -27.73 -10.68
N LEU A 513 4.39 -28.10 -11.31
CA LEU A 513 5.67 -27.39 -11.14
C LEU A 513 5.67 -25.95 -11.67
N GLN A 514 4.84 -25.64 -12.68
CA GLN A 514 4.68 -24.28 -13.22
C GLN A 514 3.78 -23.38 -12.35
N ILE A 515 3.06 -23.95 -11.37
CA ILE A 515 2.06 -23.23 -10.56
C ILE A 515 2.46 -23.36 -9.08
N ILE A 516 3.48 -22.58 -8.71
CA ILE A 516 4.04 -22.45 -7.37
C ILE A 516 4.02 -20.96 -6.96
N PRO A 517 4.02 -20.62 -5.65
CA PRO A 517 3.88 -19.22 -5.23
C PRO A 517 5.16 -18.42 -5.50
N TYR A 518 5.02 -17.10 -5.61
CA TYR A 518 6.18 -16.22 -5.59
C TYR A 518 6.71 -16.06 -4.16
N ASP A 519 8.03 -15.96 -3.99
CA ASP A 519 8.70 -15.93 -2.69
C ASP A 519 8.31 -14.71 -1.83
N PHE A 520 7.76 -13.65 -2.43
CA PHE A 520 7.39 -12.39 -1.75
C PHE A 520 6.00 -12.42 -1.09
N ASN A 521 5.11 -13.30 -1.53
CA ASN A 521 3.75 -13.48 -1.00
C ASN A 521 3.38 -14.95 -0.78
N ARG A 522 4.36 -15.86 -0.77
CA ARG A 522 4.13 -17.26 -0.39
C ARG A 522 3.58 -17.33 1.03
N VAL A 523 2.67 -18.26 1.25
CA VAL A 523 2.17 -18.55 2.59
C VAL A 523 3.25 -19.31 3.35
N ILE A 524 3.74 -18.73 4.44
CA ILE A 524 4.74 -19.33 5.31
C ILE A 524 4.00 -20.03 6.45
N ILE A 525 4.39 -21.26 6.77
CA ILE A 525 3.89 -21.99 7.95
C ILE A 525 5.02 -22.16 8.98
N PRO A 526 4.74 -22.37 10.28
CA PRO A 526 5.79 -22.59 11.27
C PRO A 526 6.64 -23.81 10.91
N MET A 527 7.94 -23.80 11.20
CA MET A 527 8.77 -24.99 11.03
C MET A 527 8.41 -26.07 12.06
N LYS A 528 8.43 -27.33 11.65
CA LYS A 528 8.37 -28.48 12.56
C LYS A 528 9.69 -28.59 13.34
N ARG A 529 9.63 -29.08 14.58
CA ARG A 529 10.82 -29.20 15.44
C ARG A 529 11.75 -30.30 14.90
N GLY A 530 12.93 -29.90 14.43
CA GLY A 530 13.96 -30.83 13.93
C GLY A 530 13.87 -31.18 12.45
N GLU A 531 12.93 -30.59 11.69
CA GLU A 531 12.78 -30.82 10.25
C GLU A 531 12.97 -29.50 9.47
N GLU A 532 14.06 -29.38 8.71
CA GLU A 532 14.29 -28.25 7.81
C GLU A 532 13.31 -28.28 6.61
N PHE A 533 13.11 -27.12 5.96
CA PHE A 533 12.22 -26.94 4.79
C PHE A 533 10.73 -27.28 5.05
N THR A 534 10.30 -27.28 6.32
CA THR A 534 8.90 -27.51 6.73
C THR A 534 8.04 -26.25 6.82
N ASP A 535 8.58 -25.10 6.39
CA ASP A 535 7.89 -23.80 6.33
C ASP A 535 7.13 -23.56 5.01
N TYR A 536 7.24 -24.47 4.04
CA TYR A 536 6.67 -24.33 2.70
C TYR A 536 5.39 -25.15 2.49
N ILE A 537 4.38 -24.47 1.96
CA ILE A 537 3.18 -24.99 1.31
C ILE A 537 2.95 -24.24 -0.01
N ASN A 538 2.36 -24.89 -1.02
CA ASN A 538 1.99 -24.23 -2.28
C ASN A 538 0.71 -23.40 -2.12
N GLY A 539 0.85 -22.23 -1.50
CA GLY A 539 -0.17 -21.20 -1.38
C GLY A 539 0.43 -19.80 -1.53
N SER A 540 -0.35 -18.88 -2.07
CA SER A 540 -0.04 -17.44 -2.20
C SER A 540 -1.07 -16.62 -1.43
N PHE A 541 -0.63 -15.56 -0.75
CA PHE A 541 -1.52 -14.47 -0.36
C PHE A 541 -1.97 -13.69 -1.58
N ILE A 542 -3.25 -13.34 -1.61
CA ILE A 542 -3.89 -12.57 -2.67
C ILE A 542 -4.65 -11.41 -2.04
N ASP A 543 -4.35 -10.19 -2.50
CA ASP A 543 -5.06 -8.97 -2.15
C ASP A 543 -6.51 -8.99 -2.68
N GLY A 544 -7.44 -8.51 -1.85
CA GLY A 544 -8.84 -8.27 -2.24
C GLY A 544 -9.13 -6.80 -2.50
N TYR A 545 -10.41 -6.43 -2.60
CA TYR A 545 -10.81 -5.06 -2.93
C TYR A 545 -10.52 -4.04 -1.80
N ARG A 546 -10.82 -4.41 -0.55
CA ARG A 546 -10.60 -3.54 0.64
C ARG A 546 -9.41 -3.89 1.50
N GLN A 547 -8.97 -5.15 1.47
CA GLN A 547 -8.03 -5.71 2.44
C GLN A 547 -6.89 -6.43 1.70
N LYS A 548 -5.67 -6.25 2.20
CA LYS A 548 -4.54 -7.06 1.78
C LYS A 548 -4.62 -8.47 2.34
N ASP A 549 -3.97 -9.42 1.69
CA ASP A 549 -3.92 -10.82 2.13
C ASP A 549 -5.32 -11.45 2.31
N ALA A 550 -6.34 -10.96 1.59
CA ALA A 550 -7.75 -11.32 1.78
C ALA A 550 -8.06 -12.79 1.43
N PHE A 551 -7.29 -13.39 0.52
CA PHE A 551 -7.40 -14.81 0.17
C PHE A 551 -6.04 -15.51 0.29
N LEU A 552 -6.07 -16.78 0.73
CA LEU A 552 -5.00 -17.76 0.65
C LEU A 552 -5.27 -18.65 -0.57
N ALA A 553 -4.73 -18.29 -1.74
CA ALA A 553 -4.91 -19.04 -2.98
C ALA A 553 -3.89 -20.18 -3.07
N GLY A 554 -4.35 -21.43 -2.90
CA GLY A 554 -3.49 -22.61 -2.84
C GLY A 554 -3.96 -23.77 -3.71
N GLN A 555 -3.08 -24.75 -3.92
CA GLN A 555 -3.44 -26.00 -4.58
C GLN A 555 -4.34 -26.87 -3.68
N GLY A 556 -5.13 -27.76 -4.29
CA GLY A 556 -5.86 -28.81 -3.58
C GLY A 556 -4.86 -29.78 -2.93
N PRO A 557 -4.96 -30.03 -1.61
CA PRO A 557 -3.99 -30.85 -0.88
C PRO A 557 -3.62 -32.15 -1.58
N LEU A 558 -2.33 -32.47 -1.60
CA LEU A 558 -1.82 -33.82 -1.88
C LEU A 558 -1.89 -34.62 -0.58
N GLN A 559 -1.94 -35.96 -0.65
CA GLN A 559 -2.03 -36.81 0.53
C GLN A 559 -0.91 -36.54 1.55
N GLN A 560 0.31 -36.28 1.08
CA GLN A 560 1.49 -35.93 1.88
C GLN A 560 1.56 -34.46 2.34
N THR A 561 0.56 -33.62 2.01
CA THR A 561 0.49 -32.20 2.40
C THR A 561 -0.79 -31.84 3.18
N VAL A 562 -1.66 -32.81 3.52
CA VAL A 562 -2.91 -32.55 4.27
C VAL A 562 -2.63 -31.96 5.65
N GLU A 563 -1.59 -32.44 6.34
CA GLU A 563 -1.16 -31.87 7.62
C GLU A 563 -0.68 -30.42 7.46
N ASP A 564 0.18 -30.13 6.48
CA ASP A 564 0.66 -28.78 6.19
C ASP A 564 -0.48 -27.81 5.81
N PHE A 565 -1.53 -28.30 5.14
CA PHE A 565 -2.73 -27.52 4.83
C PHE A 565 -3.50 -27.13 6.09
N TRP A 566 -3.74 -28.04 7.03
CA TRP A 566 -4.40 -27.69 8.29
C TRP A 566 -3.52 -26.81 9.18
N ARG A 567 -2.19 -27.00 9.17
CA ARG A 567 -1.22 -26.11 9.84
C ARG A 567 -1.28 -24.69 9.26
N MET A 568 -1.41 -24.55 7.95
CA MET A 568 -1.62 -23.26 7.26
C MET A 568 -2.93 -22.58 7.69
N VAL A 569 -4.05 -23.31 7.61
CA VAL A 569 -5.39 -22.83 7.99
C VAL A 569 -5.42 -22.37 9.44
N TRP A 570 -4.75 -23.11 10.34
CA TRP A 570 -4.65 -22.76 11.75
C TRP A 570 -3.77 -21.53 12.03
N GLU A 571 -2.56 -21.46 11.45
CA GLU A 571 -1.66 -20.31 11.68
C GLU A 571 -2.31 -19.00 11.25
N TRP A 572 -2.82 -18.98 10.01
CA TRP A 572 -3.40 -17.79 9.36
C TRP A 572 -4.88 -17.55 9.71
N ARG A 573 -5.42 -18.33 10.66
CA ARG A 573 -6.76 -18.18 11.24
C ARG A 573 -7.90 -18.19 10.21
N SER A 574 -7.74 -18.94 9.12
CA SER A 574 -8.75 -18.99 8.07
C SER A 574 -10.01 -19.70 8.57
N CYS A 575 -11.12 -18.96 8.68
CA CYS A 575 -12.43 -19.49 9.11
C CYS A 575 -13.33 -19.93 7.95
N SER A 576 -12.89 -19.69 6.72
CA SER A 576 -13.64 -19.96 5.48
C SER A 576 -12.72 -20.67 4.48
N ILE A 577 -13.06 -21.91 4.12
CA ILE A 577 -12.37 -22.70 3.09
C ILE A 577 -13.30 -22.84 1.89
N VAL A 578 -12.84 -22.54 0.69
CA VAL A 578 -13.59 -22.66 -0.57
C VAL A 578 -12.87 -23.68 -1.46
N MET A 579 -13.57 -24.76 -1.79
CA MET A 579 -13.09 -25.88 -2.61
C MET A 579 -13.87 -25.89 -3.92
N LEU A 580 -13.16 -25.70 -5.04
CA LEU A 580 -13.69 -25.49 -6.38
C LEU A 580 -13.33 -26.65 -7.33
N THR A 581 -13.32 -27.88 -6.82
CA THR A 581 -12.89 -29.09 -7.54
C THR A 581 -13.40 -30.29 -6.78
N GLU A 582 -13.78 -31.35 -7.49
CA GLU A 582 -14.07 -32.63 -6.82
C GLU A 582 -12.79 -33.31 -6.36
N LEU A 583 -12.91 -34.41 -5.61
CA LEU A 583 -11.75 -35.22 -5.22
C LEU A 583 -11.08 -35.86 -6.45
N GLU A 584 -11.88 -36.27 -7.43
CA GLU A 584 -11.48 -36.88 -8.69
C GLU A 584 -12.30 -36.29 -9.84
N GLU A 585 -11.67 -35.95 -10.96
CA GLU A 585 -12.36 -35.51 -12.19
C GLU A 585 -11.69 -36.20 -13.39
N ARG A 586 -12.48 -36.84 -14.26
CA ARG A 586 -12.06 -37.68 -15.39
C ARG A 586 -11.07 -38.80 -15.04
N GLY A 587 -11.28 -39.50 -13.93
CA GLY A 587 -10.39 -40.59 -13.50
C GLY A 587 -9.02 -40.13 -12.98
N GLN A 588 -8.90 -38.87 -12.54
CA GLN A 588 -7.66 -38.29 -12.02
C GLN A 588 -7.89 -37.54 -10.72
N GLU A 589 -7.14 -37.90 -9.67
CA GLU A 589 -7.17 -37.21 -8.38
C GLU A 589 -6.85 -35.72 -8.54
N LYS A 590 -7.83 -34.87 -8.22
CA LYS A 590 -7.68 -33.41 -8.25
C LYS A 590 -7.39 -32.84 -6.87
N CYS A 591 -7.88 -33.48 -5.81
CA CYS A 591 -7.67 -33.10 -4.42
C CYS A 591 -7.75 -34.33 -3.50
N ALA A 592 -6.79 -34.49 -2.58
CA ALA A 592 -6.91 -35.47 -1.51
C ALA A 592 -8.00 -35.03 -0.51
N ARG A 593 -8.76 -35.98 0.06
CA ARG A 593 -9.80 -35.67 1.06
C ARG A 593 -9.17 -35.31 2.40
N TYR A 594 -9.15 -34.01 2.71
CA TYR A 594 -8.53 -33.45 3.92
C TYR A 594 -9.49 -33.36 5.13
N TRP A 595 -10.70 -33.88 5.06
CA TRP A 595 -11.72 -33.79 6.10
C TRP A 595 -12.33 -35.15 6.47
N PRO A 596 -12.85 -35.34 7.70
CA PRO A 596 -13.55 -36.55 8.09
C PRO A 596 -14.96 -36.57 7.47
N THR A 597 -15.44 -37.75 7.07
CA THR A 597 -16.86 -37.97 6.72
C THR A 597 -17.70 -38.28 7.96
N GLU A 598 -17.11 -38.92 8.96
CA GLU A 598 -17.74 -39.24 10.25
C GLU A 598 -16.70 -39.06 11.37
N GLY A 599 -17.16 -38.61 12.55
CA GLY A 599 -16.32 -38.47 13.73
C GLY A 599 -15.16 -37.46 13.60
N THR A 600 -14.00 -37.83 14.14
CA THR A 600 -12.80 -36.99 14.24
C THR A 600 -11.62 -37.56 13.47
N ILE A 601 -10.85 -36.71 12.79
CA ILE A 601 -9.55 -37.05 12.20
C ILE A 601 -8.45 -36.13 12.77
N THR A 602 -7.25 -36.68 12.94
CA THR A 602 -6.12 -35.97 13.56
C THR A 602 -4.93 -35.92 12.61
N TYR A 603 -4.40 -34.71 12.40
CA TYR A 603 -3.19 -34.45 11.62
C TYR A 603 -2.19 -33.67 12.49
N GLY A 604 -1.23 -34.38 13.09
CA GLY A 604 -0.26 -33.79 14.02
C GLY A 604 -0.93 -33.19 15.26
N ASP A 605 -0.62 -31.92 15.56
CA ASP A 605 -1.20 -31.16 16.69
C ASP A 605 -2.69 -30.78 16.47
N ILE A 606 -3.30 -31.08 15.31
CA ILE A 606 -4.63 -30.58 14.92
C ILE A 606 -5.65 -31.73 14.79
N ILE A 607 -6.75 -31.62 15.52
CA ILE A 607 -7.92 -32.50 15.46
C ILE A 607 -9.04 -31.75 14.72
N ILE A 608 -9.68 -32.40 13.75
CA ILE A 608 -10.83 -31.91 13.00
C ILE A 608 -12.03 -32.81 13.25
N GLU A 609 -13.15 -32.22 13.63
CA GLU A 609 -14.44 -32.89 13.84
C GLU A 609 -15.50 -32.28 12.91
N LEU A 610 -16.21 -33.11 12.14
CA LEU A 610 -17.37 -32.65 11.37
C LEU A 610 -18.57 -32.47 12.32
N LYS A 611 -19.13 -31.26 12.38
CA LYS A 611 -20.28 -30.92 13.23
C LYS A 611 -21.60 -30.91 12.46
N GLN A 612 -21.59 -30.40 11.23
CA GLN A 612 -22.78 -30.30 10.38
C GLN A 612 -22.38 -30.30 8.90
N GLU A 613 -23.19 -30.94 8.07
CA GLU A 613 -23.07 -30.91 6.61
C GLU A 613 -24.44 -30.54 6.01
N ASN A 614 -24.49 -29.41 5.29
CA ASN A 614 -25.70 -28.87 4.66
C ASN A 614 -25.47 -28.79 3.15
N SER A 615 -26.26 -29.53 2.36
CA SER A 615 -26.23 -29.43 0.89
C SER A 615 -27.11 -28.29 0.39
N HIS A 616 -26.63 -27.55 -0.61
CA HIS A 616 -27.36 -26.57 -1.41
C HIS A 616 -27.17 -26.88 -2.89
N ASP A 617 -28.08 -26.38 -3.73
CA ASP A 617 -28.24 -26.68 -5.17
C ASP A 617 -26.95 -26.65 -6.02
N SER A 618 -25.93 -25.88 -5.61
CA SER A 618 -24.63 -25.81 -6.31
C SER A 618 -23.41 -26.03 -5.41
N TYR A 619 -23.58 -26.18 -4.10
CA TYR A 619 -22.46 -26.34 -3.15
C TYR A 619 -22.88 -26.98 -1.82
N THR A 620 -21.98 -27.77 -1.23
CA THR A 620 -22.15 -28.30 0.13
C THR A 620 -21.37 -27.44 1.14
N VAL A 621 -22.00 -27.11 2.27
CA VAL A 621 -21.38 -26.42 3.41
C VAL A 621 -21.08 -27.43 4.52
N ARG A 622 -19.82 -27.51 4.96
CA ARG A 622 -19.40 -28.33 6.10
C ARG A 622 -18.87 -27.45 7.22
N ASP A 623 -19.41 -27.61 8.42
CA ASP A 623 -18.92 -26.94 9.62
C ASP A 623 -18.02 -27.87 10.42
N PHE A 624 -16.77 -27.43 10.60
CA PHE A 624 -15.74 -28.16 11.34
C PHE A 624 -15.41 -27.48 12.66
N SER A 625 -15.41 -28.28 13.73
CA SER A 625 -14.78 -27.92 14.99
C SER A 625 -13.31 -28.35 14.94
N VAL A 626 -12.40 -27.39 14.78
CA VAL A 626 -10.96 -27.63 14.61
C VAL A 626 -10.24 -27.24 15.90
N SER A 627 -9.52 -28.18 16.50
CA SER A 627 -8.88 -28.03 17.81
C SER A 627 -7.38 -28.30 17.72
N ASN A 628 -6.57 -27.40 18.31
CA ASN A 628 -5.13 -27.56 18.40
C ASN A 628 -4.74 -28.02 19.82
N THR A 629 -4.20 -29.22 19.93
CA THR A 629 -3.86 -29.89 21.20
C THR A 629 -2.71 -29.21 21.94
N ARG A 630 -1.82 -28.53 21.20
CA ARG A 630 -0.65 -27.82 21.74
C ARG A 630 -1.00 -26.42 22.24
N GLU A 631 -2.03 -25.79 21.70
CA GLU A 631 -2.57 -24.51 22.19
C GLU A 631 -3.73 -24.66 23.18
N ASN A 632 -4.38 -25.83 23.26
CA ASN A 632 -5.65 -26.05 23.95
C ASN A 632 -6.73 -25.02 23.55
N LYS A 633 -6.89 -24.82 22.23
CA LYS A 633 -7.90 -23.93 21.64
C LYS A 633 -8.65 -24.64 20.53
N SER A 634 -9.92 -24.27 20.36
CA SER A 634 -10.77 -24.72 19.27
C SER A 634 -11.30 -23.52 18.48
N ARG A 635 -11.60 -23.73 17.20
CA ARG A 635 -12.19 -22.73 16.28
C ARG A 635 -13.22 -23.42 15.39
N GLN A 636 -14.28 -22.69 15.05
CA GLN A 636 -15.21 -23.13 14.00
C GLN A 636 -14.66 -22.69 12.64
N ILE A 637 -14.61 -23.61 11.69
CA ILE A 637 -14.10 -23.39 10.33
C ILE A 637 -15.11 -23.99 9.34
N ARG A 638 -15.59 -23.17 8.41
CA ARG A 638 -16.62 -23.53 7.43
C ARG A 638 -15.98 -23.81 6.07
N GLN A 639 -16.18 -25.01 5.54
CA GLN A 639 -15.86 -25.35 4.15
C GLN A 639 -17.09 -25.14 3.27
N PHE A 640 -16.89 -24.53 2.11
CA PHE A 640 -17.84 -24.45 1.01
C PHE A 640 -17.26 -25.26 -0.16
N HIS A 641 -17.88 -26.39 -0.50
CA HIS A 641 -17.48 -27.27 -1.58
C HIS A 641 -18.40 -27.05 -2.78
N PHE A 642 -17.90 -26.42 -3.85
CA PHE A 642 -18.70 -26.03 -5.02
C PHE A 642 -18.74 -27.16 -6.06
N HIS A 643 -19.93 -27.70 -6.27
CA HIS A 643 -20.22 -28.80 -7.20
C HIS A 643 -20.62 -28.31 -8.60
N GLY A 644 -21.05 -27.05 -8.73
CA GLY A 644 -21.53 -26.48 -9.99
C GLY A 644 -20.46 -26.20 -11.06
N TRP A 645 -19.25 -26.76 -10.96
CA TRP A 645 -18.21 -26.60 -11.99
C TRP A 645 -18.02 -27.90 -12.79
N PRO A 646 -18.30 -27.93 -14.10
CA PRO A 646 -18.14 -29.14 -14.91
C PRO A 646 -16.68 -29.59 -15.05
N GLU A 647 -16.50 -30.88 -15.38
CA GLU A 647 -15.18 -31.46 -15.70
C GLU A 647 -14.56 -30.87 -16.98
N ILE A 648 -15.38 -30.24 -17.83
CA ILE A 648 -14.98 -29.61 -19.10
C ILE A 648 -15.54 -28.18 -19.14
N GLY A 649 -14.69 -27.19 -19.41
CA GLY A 649 -15.11 -25.79 -19.57
C GLY A 649 -15.51 -25.08 -18.28
N ILE A 650 -16.67 -24.41 -18.33
CA ILE A 650 -17.19 -23.45 -17.35
C ILE A 650 -18.67 -23.74 -17.04
N PRO A 651 -19.21 -23.29 -15.90
CA PRO A 651 -20.64 -23.43 -15.58
C PRO A 651 -21.55 -22.76 -16.62
N GLU A 652 -22.74 -23.35 -16.83
CA GLU A 652 -23.73 -22.82 -17.78
C GLU A 652 -24.36 -21.49 -17.34
N ASP A 653 -24.38 -21.19 -16.03
CA ASP A 653 -24.76 -19.88 -15.50
C ASP A 653 -23.90 -19.47 -14.30
N GLY A 654 -24.02 -18.20 -13.89
CA GLY A 654 -23.33 -17.62 -12.75
C GLY A 654 -24.06 -17.74 -11.42
N LYS A 655 -25.31 -18.19 -11.37
CA LYS A 655 -26.18 -18.14 -10.18
C LYS A 655 -25.59 -18.93 -9.01
N GLY A 656 -25.07 -20.12 -9.28
CA GLY A 656 -24.39 -20.95 -8.27
C GLY A 656 -23.13 -20.27 -7.71
N MET A 657 -22.36 -19.59 -8.56
CA MET A 657 -21.14 -18.86 -8.18
C MET A 657 -21.46 -17.60 -7.37
N ILE A 658 -22.47 -16.83 -7.78
CA ILE A 658 -22.97 -15.65 -7.04
C ILE A 658 -23.45 -16.07 -5.65
N SER A 659 -24.21 -17.17 -5.57
CA SER A 659 -24.73 -17.70 -4.30
C SER A 659 -23.62 -18.16 -3.35
N LEU A 660 -22.61 -18.86 -3.89
CA LEU A 660 -21.40 -19.23 -3.16
C LEU A 660 -20.66 -18.01 -2.62
N ILE A 661 -20.41 -17.00 -3.46
CA ILE A 661 -19.71 -15.76 -3.07
C ILE A 661 -20.49 -15.02 -1.97
N ALA A 662 -21.81 -14.92 -2.09
CA ALA A 662 -22.66 -14.31 -1.06
C ALA A 662 -22.61 -15.07 0.27
N ALA A 663 -22.60 -16.41 0.24
CA ALA A 663 -22.50 -17.24 1.44
C ALA A 663 -21.13 -17.10 2.14
N VAL A 664 -20.04 -17.04 1.36
CA VAL A 664 -18.68 -16.81 1.87
C VAL A 664 -18.54 -15.39 2.44
N GLN A 665 -19.03 -14.36 1.74
CA GLN A 665 -19.03 -12.98 2.23
C GLN A 665 -19.82 -12.84 3.55
N LYS A 666 -20.98 -13.51 3.65
CA LYS A 666 -21.77 -13.57 4.89
C LYS A 666 -20.99 -14.21 6.04
N GLN A 667 -20.27 -15.32 5.80
CA GLN A 667 -19.42 -15.95 6.81
C GLN A 667 -18.33 -14.99 7.32
N GLN A 668 -17.60 -14.36 6.39
CA GLN A 668 -16.48 -13.46 6.70
C GLN A 668 -16.87 -12.30 7.64
N GLN A 669 -18.05 -11.72 7.43
CA GLN A 669 -18.62 -10.65 8.27
C GLN A 669 -18.83 -11.10 9.73
N HIS A 670 -19.10 -12.38 9.97
CA HIS A 670 -19.26 -12.94 11.33
C HIS A 670 -17.93 -13.39 11.94
N THR A 671 -16.94 -13.76 11.11
CA THR A 671 -15.64 -14.30 11.56
C THR A 671 -14.48 -13.31 11.49
N GLY A 672 -14.76 -12.00 11.45
CA GLY A 672 -13.73 -10.95 11.57
C GLY A 672 -12.76 -10.83 10.40
N ASN A 673 -13.21 -11.14 9.17
CA ASN A 673 -12.47 -10.93 7.92
C ASN A 673 -11.03 -11.53 7.87
N HIS A 674 -10.81 -12.67 8.53
CA HIS A 674 -9.59 -13.46 8.39
C HIS A 674 -9.44 -14.03 6.96
N PRO A 675 -8.23 -14.29 6.44
CA PRO A 675 -8.04 -14.70 5.04
C PRO A 675 -8.87 -15.92 4.61
N ILE A 676 -9.51 -15.86 3.45
CA ILE A 676 -10.32 -16.96 2.90
C ILE A 676 -9.38 -17.97 2.22
N THR A 677 -9.37 -19.23 2.63
CA THR A 677 -8.59 -20.27 1.94
C THR A 677 -9.34 -20.72 0.68
N VAL A 678 -8.78 -20.48 -0.51
CA VAL A 678 -9.43 -20.82 -1.79
C VAL A 678 -8.55 -21.78 -2.57
N HIS A 679 -9.09 -22.95 -2.94
CA HIS A 679 -8.37 -23.92 -3.76
C HIS A 679 -9.24 -24.60 -4.83
N CYS A 680 -8.55 -25.06 -5.85
CA CYS A 680 -8.97 -26.08 -6.81
C CYS A 680 -7.73 -26.98 -7.02
N SER A 681 -7.70 -27.89 -8.00
CA SER A 681 -6.56 -28.81 -8.16
C SER A 681 -5.18 -28.13 -8.11
N ALA A 682 -4.87 -27.19 -9.02
CA ALA A 682 -3.59 -26.46 -9.02
C ALA A 682 -3.63 -25.10 -8.29
N GLY A 683 -4.81 -24.62 -7.89
CA GLY A 683 -4.96 -23.34 -7.20
C GLY A 683 -4.75 -22.10 -8.08
N ALA A 684 -5.10 -22.15 -9.37
CA ALA A 684 -4.87 -21.05 -10.31
C ALA A 684 -6.09 -20.70 -11.18
N GLY A 685 -6.60 -21.63 -12.00
CA GLY A 685 -7.73 -21.36 -12.91
C GLY A 685 -9.04 -21.01 -12.18
N ARG A 686 -9.74 -22.04 -11.66
CA ARG A 686 -10.99 -21.87 -10.89
C ARG A 686 -10.80 -20.96 -9.66
N THR A 687 -9.71 -21.14 -8.92
CA THR A 687 -9.31 -20.27 -7.78
C THR A 687 -9.19 -18.79 -8.17
N GLY A 688 -8.47 -18.48 -9.25
CA GLY A 688 -8.34 -17.11 -9.74
C GLY A 688 -9.67 -16.52 -10.22
N THR A 689 -10.55 -17.36 -10.79
CA THR A 689 -11.90 -16.96 -11.20
C THR A 689 -12.74 -16.55 -9.97
N PHE A 690 -12.70 -17.35 -8.89
CA PHE A 690 -13.39 -17.03 -7.64
C PHE A 690 -12.83 -15.76 -6.96
N CYS A 691 -11.51 -15.62 -6.88
CA CYS A 691 -10.89 -14.41 -6.29
C CYS A 691 -11.16 -13.15 -7.14
N ALA A 692 -11.17 -13.27 -8.47
CA ALA A 692 -11.54 -12.19 -9.39
C ALA A 692 -13.00 -11.77 -9.14
N LEU A 693 -13.93 -12.72 -9.16
CA LEU A 693 -15.36 -12.45 -8.97
C LEU A 693 -15.67 -11.86 -7.58
N CYS A 694 -15.07 -12.38 -6.50
CA CYS A 694 -15.20 -11.76 -5.18
C CYS A 694 -14.78 -10.29 -5.19
N THR A 695 -13.66 -9.97 -5.85
CA THR A 695 -13.10 -8.62 -5.94
C THR A 695 -13.95 -7.70 -6.83
N ILE A 696 -14.40 -8.19 -7.99
CA ILE A 696 -15.19 -7.41 -8.95
C ILE A 696 -16.61 -7.16 -8.41
N LEU A 697 -17.28 -8.17 -7.85
CA LEU A 697 -18.64 -8.01 -7.34
C LEU A 697 -18.69 -7.09 -6.10
N GLU A 698 -17.68 -7.14 -5.22
CA GLU A 698 -17.58 -6.18 -4.11
C GLU A 698 -17.34 -4.75 -4.63
N ARG A 699 -16.52 -4.59 -5.67
CA ARG A 699 -16.27 -3.30 -6.31
C ARG A 699 -17.52 -2.73 -6.98
N VAL A 700 -18.20 -3.54 -7.82
CA VAL A 700 -19.47 -3.19 -8.48
C VAL A 700 -20.48 -2.69 -7.45
N LYS A 701 -20.69 -3.45 -6.38
CA LYS A 701 -21.60 -3.09 -5.29
C LYS A 701 -21.22 -1.80 -4.56
N THR A 702 -19.92 -1.46 -4.51
CA THR A 702 -19.41 -0.29 -3.78
C THR A 702 -19.33 0.98 -4.63
N GLU A 703 -18.92 0.89 -5.90
CA GLU A 703 -18.56 2.03 -6.74
C GLU A 703 -19.40 2.17 -8.02
N GLY A 704 -20.25 1.19 -8.38
CA GLY A 704 -20.97 1.19 -9.66
C GLY A 704 -20.07 0.95 -10.89
N ILE A 705 -18.82 0.49 -10.69
CA ILE A 705 -17.82 0.27 -11.73
C ILE A 705 -17.12 -1.09 -11.58
N LEU A 706 -16.66 -1.65 -12.70
CA LEU A 706 -15.93 -2.91 -12.80
C LEU A 706 -14.65 -2.76 -13.65
N ASP A 707 -13.73 -3.71 -13.53
CA ASP A 707 -12.49 -3.77 -14.32
C ASP A 707 -11.96 -5.22 -14.25
N VAL A 708 -12.49 -6.08 -15.13
CA VAL A 708 -12.14 -7.51 -15.15
C VAL A 708 -10.66 -7.68 -15.52
N PHE A 709 -10.20 -6.95 -16.55
CA PHE A 709 -8.84 -7.02 -17.06
C PHE A 709 -7.79 -6.76 -15.98
N GLN A 710 -7.82 -5.61 -15.29
CA GLN A 710 -6.78 -5.31 -14.28
C GLN A 710 -6.94 -6.17 -13.02
N THR A 711 -8.16 -6.64 -12.71
CA THR A 711 -8.34 -7.57 -11.59
C THR A 711 -7.61 -8.88 -11.88
N VAL A 712 -7.88 -9.51 -13.03
CA VAL A 712 -7.22 -10.76 -13.43
C VAL A 712 -5.72 -10.58 -13.61
N LYS A 713 -5.28 -9.45 -14.17
CA LYS A 713 -3.87 -9.09 -14.25
C LYS A 713 -3.21 -8.97 -12.89
N SER A 714 -3.83 -8.27 -11.93
CA SER A 714 -3.33 -8.15 -10.55
C SER A 714 -3.15 -9.52 -9.91
N LEU A 715 -4.15 -10.41 -10.04
CA LEU A 715 -4.05 -11.79 -9.58
C LEU A 715 -2.86 -12.53 -10.22
N ARG A 716 -2.63 -12.37 -11.53
CA ARG A 716 -1.47 -12.97 -12.22
C ARG A 716 -0.12 -12.40 -11.78
N THR A 717 -0.06 -11.16 -11.29
CA THR A 717 1.17 -10.63 -10.67
C THR A 717 1.46 -11.22 -9.29
N GLN A 718 0.44 -11.74 -8.60
CA GLN A 718 0.54 -12.30 -7.25
C GLN A 718 0.63 -13.85 -7.24
N ARG A 719 0.06 -14.54 -8.23
CA ARG A 719 0.24 -16.00 -8.42
C ARG A 719 0.21 -16.35 -9.93
N PRO A 720 1.14 -17.20 -10.42
CA PRO A 720 1.13 -17.62 -11.83
C PRO A 720 -0.20 -18.24 -12.28
N HIS A 721 -0.57 -18.02 -13.54
CA HIS A 721 -1.71 -18.64 -14.23
C HIS A 721 -3.11 -18.42 -13.60
N MET A 722 -3.30 -17.43 -12.71
CA MET A 722 -4.62 -17.06 -12.20
C MET A 722 -5.59 -16.71 -13.34
N VAL A 723 -6.78 -17.33 -13.34
CA VAL A 723 -7.73 -17.41 -14.48
C VAL A 723 -7.02 -17.99 -15.71
N GLN A 724 -7.05 -19.30 -15.87
CA GLN A 724 -6.08 -20.02 -16.69
C GLN A 724 -6.47 -20.13 -18.18
N THR A 725 -7.77 -20.17 -18.50
CA THR A 725 -8.29 -20.30 -19.87
C THR A 725 -9.09 -19.08 -20.31
N LEU A 726 -9.29 -18.92 -21.63
CA LEU A 726 -10.16 -17.88 -22.19
C LEU A 726 -11.59 -18.00 -21.67
N GLU A 727 -12.13 -19.21 -21.63
CA GLU A 727 -13.46 -19.53 -21.08
C GLU A 727 -13.59 -19.05 -19.61
N GLN A 728 -12.55 -19.19 -18.78
CA GLN A 728 -12.56 -18.70 -17.39
C GLN A 728 -12.56 -17.16 -17.32
N TYR A 729 -11.99 -16.48 -18.32
CA TYR A 729 -12.04 -15.01 -18.44
C TYR A 729 -13.41 -14.54 -18.95
N GLU A 730 -14.00 -15.26 -19.91
CA GLU A 730 -15.38 -15.07 -20.36
C GLU A 730 -16.39 -15.24 -19.21
N PHE A 731 -16.24 -16.30 -18.42
CA PHE A 731 -17.09 -16.57 -17.26
C PHE A 731 -16.99 -15.45 -16.20
N CYS A 732 -15.84 -14.78 -16.06
CA CYS A 732 -15.74 -13.59 -15.20
C CYS A 732 -16.67 -12.46 -15.67
N TYR A 733 -16.76 -12.21 -16.97
CA TYR A 733 -17.67 -11.22 -17.54
C TYR A 733 -19.14 -11.65 -17.40
N LYS A 734 -19.45 -12.90 -17.77
CA LYS A 734 -20.82 -13.44 -17.73
C LYS A 734 -21.43 -13.40 -16.32
N VAL A 735 -20.70 -13.83 -15.29
CA VAL A 735 -21.18 -13.79 -13.90
C VAL A 735 -21.42 -12.35 -13.43
N VAL A 736 -20.62 -11.39 -13.89
CA VAL A 736 -20.79 -9.96 -13.54
C VAL A 736 -22.02 -9.37 -14.25
N GLN A 737 -22.28 -9.76 -15.51
CA GLN A 737 -23.52 -9.43 -16.22
C GLN A 737 -24.75 -9.98 -15.48
N GLU A 738 -24.79 -11.29 -15.23
CA GLU A 738 -25.91 -11.93 -14.52
C GLU A 738 -26.17 -11.32 -13.14
N TYR A 739 -25.12 -10.91 -12.42
CA TYR A 739 -25.23 -10.20 -11.16
C TYR A 739 -25.87 -8.81 -11.31
N ILE A 740 -25.46 -8.04 -12.31
CA ILE A 740 -26.00 -6.70 -12.58
C ILE A 740 -27.47 -6.78 -13.01
N GLU A 741 -27.82 -7.75 -13.86
CA GLU A 741 -29.21 -8.00 -14.27
C GLU A 741 -30.09 -8.38 -13.08
N ALA A 742 -29.65 -9.35 -12.27
CA ALA A 742 -30.39 -9.84 -11.09
C ALA A 742 -30.51 -8.81 -9.95
N PHE A 743 -29.63 -7.81 -9.89
CA PHE A 743 -29.65 -6.75 -8.87
C PHE A 743 -29.87 -5.34 -9.47
N SER A 744 -30.43 -5.25 -10.68
CA SER A 744 -30.62 -4.01 -11.45
C SER A 744 -31.41 -2.89 -10.74
N ASP A 745 -32.16 -3.22 -9.68
CA ASP A 745 -32.82 -2.24 -8.81
C ASP A 745 -31.91 -1.56 -7.76
N TYR A 746 -30.66 -2.00 -7.58
CA TYR A 746 -29.71 -1.35 -6.65
C TYR A 746 -29.46 0.11 -7.03
N ALA A 747 -29.57 1.01 -6.04
CA ALA A 747 -29.39 2.45 -6.24
C ALA A 747 -27.98 2.87 -6.73
N ASN A 748 -26.99 1.96 -6.69
CA ASN A 748 -25.64 2.19 -7.19
C ASN A 748 -25.48 1.84 -8.69
N PHE A 749 -26.54 1.39 -9.36
CA PHE A 749 -26.56 1.00 -10.78
C PHE A 749 -27.49 1.89 -11.65
N LYS A 750 -27.99 3.00 -11.09
CA LYS A 750 -28.97 3.91 -11.70
C LYS A 750 -28.44 5.34 -11.75
#